data_AF-E5SBX3-F1
#
_entry.id   AF-E5SBX3-F1
#
_cell.length_a   1.000
_cell.length_b   1.000
_cell.length_c   1.000
_cell.angle_alpha   90.00
_cell.angle_beta   90.00
_cell.angle_gamma   90.00
#
_symmetry.space_group_name_H-M   'P 1'
#
loop_
_entity.id
_entity.type
_entity.pdbx_description
1 polymer ?
#
loop_
_entity_poly.entity_id
_entity_poly.type
_entity_poly.pdbx_seq_one_letter_code
_entity_poly.pdbx_strand_id
1 'polypeptide(L)'
;MTGRFRLSLLIVVWFQACLASDVVTSARCPAYCVCADTVIVCTCADAPSNHTTLDSFRGIEYIGKIFIHSCRKLVISADTFAGLAVGHEISITNVSSLTVQSYAFRDMTKCPDQLTVRDSGLELVAENAFAGFRQAKHVWFRNVSVGRIQTGAFRHLSDVQYLYFREANIGTLETGALGWLTNVSNVFMRGRLAVGWLGPALLKRSTFGKFVLEDAKIETADAHALVVGAGRFDSVELFNCRIGRVGTTGDGATFDPTDGGGRVHFFNVAVAGPLRMGAFSNVAELHFDQCRFDRLGASAMRLRDVRSVALVSSSVGAVDEGAFDGARRVGSIRFDRTLIDHIAGGSFVSLHQVDYLMLLSTTVQTVHRSAFRDCSIGSLIVDSSRVQNWHSSSIESTTVDQLRVVDSRLGTVASGVFRRTLAGEFTFKRNNITDADPAWLADLHADRINVSENRFSNQIHFANFSFGQLQLTGNQFRCQCSTSWLDEMIRLEATASTSSHWTVHSNGCAADQPSRRPVVSFANFSKRHCADHTDTGNSIHWQVGPLRCSSVEPLLTECTCTATPFSAGDRPPILTFNTSVVRVGNCESLRLVDNLAGHAQSVILHNSTLLIDGQVFSAMDKLVSLTIVDCLLEMSKESPVGFGTKNPLLQMRLENVTVVETAGIEAHWLAQTDVARLVVENSQLGHWRPLTVDGARIGQLILNQNHFLSFNFATLSAIRTGQVDIVDNVIDHVEGVPAVENAKRLCFANNTVPCSQYQRLHRAIDSINNANNACKSSTNRCKHSLSNQRNDHFDQLLQSTGDSARSTIFPPLLWFSLVLIPQLLFSFA
;
A
#
# COMPACT_ATOMS: atom_id res chain seq x y z
N MET A 1 4.03 96.57 -23.47
CA MET A 1 4.08 97.70 -22.52
C MET A 1 4.70 97.20 -21.22
N THR A 2 5.77 97.88 -20.79
CA THR A 2 6.32 98.01 -19.41
C THR A 2 6.58 96.70 -18.62
N GLY A 3 7.83 96.29 -18.34
CA GLY A 3 8.84 96.98 -17.51
C GLY A 3 8.43 96.87 -16.03
N ARG A 4 9.24 96.54 -15.02
CA ARG A 4 10.68 96.69 -14.76
C ARG A 4 10.92 96.04 -13.37
N PHE A 5 11.94 95.20 -13.19
CA PHE A 5 13.27 95.51 -12.60
C PHE A 5 13.35 95.61 -11.06
N ARG A 6 14.11 94.65 -10.51
CA ARG A 6 15.43 94.81 -9.84
C ARG A 6 15.56 94.96 -8.32
N LEU A 7 16.72 94.39 -7.92
CA LEU A 7 17.72 94.82 -6.92
C LEU A 7 17.48 94.26 -5.50
N SER A 8 18.44 93.69 -4.77
CA SER A 8 19.92 93.66 -4.83
C SER A 8 20.41 92.71 -3.69
N LEU A 9 21.65 92.23 -3.49
CA LEU A 9 22.99 92.80 -3.70
C LEU A 9 24.10 91.73 -3.36
N LEU A 10 25.20 91.72 -4.14
CA LEU A 10 26.66 91.56 -3.80
C LEU A 10 27.14 90.36 -2.93
N ILE A 11 28.28 89.68 -3.18
CA ILE A 11 29.67 90.14 -3.35
C ILE A 11 30.51 89.11 -4.14
N VAL A 12 31.53 89.60 -4.84
CA VAL A 12 32.53 88.91 -5.67
C VAL A 12 33.91 88.93 -4.95
N VAL A 13 34.70 87.87 -5.15
CA VAL A 13 36.20 87.79 -5.19
C VAL A 13 37.04 87.28 -3.97
N TRP A 14 37.65 86.10 -4.20
CA TRP A 14 39.05 85.61 -3.99
C TRP A 14 39.47 84.64 -2.86
N PHE A 15 40.33 83.72 -3.34
CA PHE A 15 41.48 83.02 -2.73
C PHE A 15 41.34 81.59 -2.15
N GLN A 16 42.00 80.68 -2.88
CA GLN A 16 42.82 79.54 -2.46
C GLN A 16 42.19 78.28 -1.84
N ALA A 17 42.23 77.22 -2.66
CA ALA A 17 42.85 75.92 -2.39
C ALA A 17 42.75 75.36 -0.95
N CYS A 18 41.92 74.34 -0.80
CA CYS A 18 42.27 73.14 -0.06
C CYS A 18 41.91 71.92 -0.92
N LEU A 19 42.94 71.15 -1.27
CA LEU A 19 42.83 69.83 -1.84
C LEU A 19 42.08 68.91 -0.88
N ALA A 20 41.07 68.21 -1.40
CA ALA A 20 40.93 66.78 -1.16
C ALA A 20 41.03 66.12 -2.53
N SER A 21 42.24 65.70 -2.87
CA SER A 21 42.45 64.68 -3.88
C SER A 21 41.85 63.39 -3.33
N ASP A 22 40.66 63.03 -3.78
CA ASP A 22 40.30 61.63 -3.88
C ASP A 22 40.36 61.25 -5.36
N VAL A 23 41.25 60.30 -5.60
CA VAL A 23 41.55 59.68 -6.88
C VAL A 23 40.25 59.13 -7.46
N VAL A 24 39.67 59.83 -8.43
CA VAL A 24 38.68 59.25 -9.33
C VAL A 24 39.44 58.24 -10.18
N THR A 25 39.43 56.97 -9.78
CA THR A 25 39.67 55.88 -10.71
C THR A 25 38.58 56.02 -11.78
N SER A 26 38.97 56.41 -12.99
CA SER A 26 38.05 56.49 -14.12
C SER A 26 37.63 55.07 -14.50
N ALA A 27 36.68 54.49 -13.76
CA ALA A 27 35.95 53.33 -14.21
C ALA A 27 35.29 53.72 -15.54
N ARG A 28 35.75 53.15 -16.65
CA ARG A 28 35.15 53.43 -17.94
C ARG A 28 33.79 52.76 -17.96
N CYS A 29 32.75 53.56 -18.17
CA CYS A 29 31.42 53.03 -18.45
C CYS A 29 31.52 52.07 -19.66
N PRO A 30 30.88 50.88 -19.62
CA PRO A 30 30.91 49.94 -20.74
C PRO A 30 30.43 50.59 -22.04
N ALA A 31 30.93 50.13 -23.20
CA ALA A 31 30.51 50.71 -24.47
C ALA A 31 29.00 50.57 -24.68
N TYR A 32 28.39 51.58 -25.29
CA TYR A 32 26.94 51.66 -25.55
C TYR A 32 26.08 51.61 -24.27
N CYS A 33 26.69 51.96 -23.13
CA CYS A 33 26.00 52.18 -21.87
C CYS A 33 26.14 53.63 -21.39
N VAL A 34 25.13 54.10 -20.68
CA VAL A 34 25.12 55.37 -19.93
C VAL A 34 25.13 55.03 -18.46
N CYS A 35 26.19 55.43 -17.76
CA CYS A 35 26.36 55.21 -16.32
C CYS A 35 25.98 56.48 -15.56
N ALA A 36 25.01 56.35 -14.65
CA ALA A 36 24.62 57.36 -13.66
C ALA A 36 24.86 56.81 -12.24
N ASP A 37 24.72 57.67 -11.22
CA ASP A 37 25.11 57.37 -9.82
C ASP A 37 24.55 56.05 -9.26
N THR A 38 23.35 55.64 -9.68
CA THR A 38 22.72 54.40 -9.20
C THR A 38 22.16 53.51 -10.30
N VAL A 39 22.27 53.91 -11.57
CA VAL A 39 21.65 53.20 -12.70
C VAL A 39 22.61 53.17 -13.88
N ILE A 40 22.74 51.99 -14.51
CA ILE A 40 23.40 51.85 -15.80
C ILE A 40 22.35 51.43 -16.83
N VAL A 41 22.32 52.12 -17.98
CA VAL A 41 21.42 51.80 -19.10
C VAL A 41 22.25 51.51 -20.34
N CYS A 42 22.18 50.28 -20.85
CA CYS A 42 22.84 49.82 -22.06
C CYS A 42 21.82 49.61 -23.18
N THR A 43 22.05 50.21 -24.34
CA THR A 43 21.19 50.09 -25.53
C THR A 43 22.00 49.69 -26.74
N CYS A 44 21.58 48.67 -27.48
CA CYS A 44 22.22 48.30 -28.74
C CYS A 44 21.49 48.85 -29.97
N ALA A 45 20.54 49.77 -29.80
CA ALA A 45 19.82 50.38 -30.92
C ALA A 45 20.77 51.09 -31.89
N ASP A 46 21.82 51.73 -31.35
CA ASP A 46 22.83 52.48 -32.10
C ASP A 46 24.16 51.72 -32.22
N ALA A 47 24.22 50.48 -31.74
CA ALA A 47 25.45 49.69 -31.77
C ALA A 47 25.72 49.12 -33.18
N PRO A 48 26.96 49.14 -33.67
CA PRO A 48 27.33 48.54 -34.95
C PRO A 48 27.08 47.02 -34.91
N SER A 49 26.72 46.44 -36.05
CA SER A 49 26.30 45.03 -36.15
C SER A 49 27.33 44.00 -35.68
N ASN A 50 28.59 44.41 -35.50
CA ASN A 50 29.69 43.59 -35.00
C ASN A 50 29.84 43.64 -33.45
N HIS A 51 29.27 44.63 -32.78
CA HIS A 51 29.33 44.73 -31.31
C HIS A 51 28.18 43.92 -30.69
N THR A 52 28.43 42.63 -30.54
CA THR A 52 27.42 41.66 -30.08
C THR A 52 27.66 41.18 -28.65
N THR A 53 28.76 41.57 -28.00
CA THR A 53 29.15 41.08 -26.67
C THR A 53 29.05 42.23 -25.67
N LEU A 54 28.46 41.98 -24.50
CA LEU A 54 28.39 42.97 -23.43
C LEU A 54 29.78 43.17 -22.82
N ASP A 55 30.25 44.41 -22.81
CA ASP A 55 31.52 44.78 -22.18
C ASP A 55 31.46 44.57 -20.65
N SER A 56 32.60 44.24 -20.06
CA SER A 56 32.72 43.99 -18.61
C SER A 56 32.54 45.27 -17.79
N PHE A 57 31.91 45.15 -16.63
CA PHE A 57 31.69 46.24 -15.66
C PHE A 57 32.88 46.46 -14.70
N ARG A 58 34.06 45.93 -15.02
CA ARG A 58 35.26 46.05 -14.16
C ARG A 58 35.57 47.52 -13.84
N GLY A 59 35.82 47.77 -12.55
CA GLY A 59 36.11 49.11 -12.02
C GLY A 59 34.89 49.83 -11.45
N ILE A 60 33.67 49.33 -11.67
CA ILE A 60 32.47 49.81 -10.99
C ILE A 60 32.26 48.95 -9.74
N GLU A 61 32.35 49.54 -8.55
CA GLU A 61 32.23 48.80 -7.29
C GLU A 61 30.77 48.50 -6.93
N TYR A 62 29.89 49.50 -7.05
CA TYR A 62 28.48 49.38 -6.67
C TYR A 62 27.55 50.04 -7.70
N ILE A 63 26.41 49.40 -7.97
CA ILE A 63 25.32 49.98 -8.73
C ILE A 63 23.95 49.53 -8.22
N GLY A 64 22.96 50.42 -8.27
CA GLY A 64 21.59 50.08 -7.87
C GLY A 64 20.86 49.21 -8.89
N LYS A 65 20.82 49.64 -10.16
CA LYS A 65 20.08 48.96 -11.24
C LYS A 65 20.85 48.95 -12.55
N ILE A 66 20.69 47.89 -13.33
CA ILE A 66 21.25 47.75 -14.67
C ILE A 66 20.10 47.42 -15.64
N PHE A 67 19.94 48.22 -16.69
CA PHE A 67 18.98 48.00 -17.76
C PHE A 67 19.74 47.73 -19.06
N ILE A 68 19.43 46.63 -19.74
CA ILE A 68 19.99 46.26 -21.04
C ILE A 68 18.80 46.05 -21.98
N HIS A 69 18.72 46.81 -23.07
CA HIS A 69 17.55 46.72 -23.94
C HIS A 69 17.82 46.93 -25.43
N SER A 70 16.85 46.47 -26.23
CA SER A 70 16.75 46.78 -27.66
C SER A 70 17.97 46.31 -28.46
N CYS A 71 18.40 45.07 -28.20
CA CYS A 71 19.55 44.46 -28.87
C CYS A 71 19.11 43.38 -29.85
N ARG A 72 19.56 43.46 -31.10
CA ARG A 72 19.29 42.39 -32.08
C ARG A 72 20.02 41.10 -31.70
N LYS A 73 21.27 41.21 -31.27
CA LYS A 73 22.11 40.11 -30.82
C LYS A 73 22.93 40.56 -29.62
N LEU A 74 22.94 39.76 -28.55
CA LEU A 74 23.67 40.02 -27.32
C LEU A 74 24.27 38.72 -26.77
N VAL A 75 25.56 38.76 -26.43
CA VAL A 75 26.30 37.70 -25.76
C VAL A 75 26.77 38.24 -24.42
N ILE A 76 26.39 37.58 -23.34
CA ILE A 76 26.94 37.83 -22.01
C ILE A 76 28.00 36.77 -21.77
N SER A 77 29.26 37.19 -21.79
CA SER A 77 30.42 36.30 -21.64
C SER A 77 30.75 36.05 -20.18
N ALA A 78 31.63 35.07 -19.94
CA ALA A 78 32.12 34.75 -18.61
C ALA A 78 32.66 35.99 -17.87
N ASP A 79 32.36 36.08 -16.58
CA ASP A 79 32.89 37.11 -15.67
C ASP A 79 32.54 38.56 -16.05
N THR A 80 31.50 38.78 -16.86
CA THR A 80 31.05 40.12 -17.29
C THR A 80 30.78 41.05 -16.09
N PHE A 81 30.20 40.49 -15.02
CA PHE A 81 29.83 41.20 -13.79
C PHE A 81 30.80 40.96 -12.61
N ALA A 82 31.97 40.36 -12.85
CA ALA A 82 32.91 40.02 -11.78
C ALA A 82 33.39 41.28 -11.02
N GLY A 83 33.36 41.22 -9.69
CA GLY A 83 33.72 42.33 -8.80
C GLY A 83 32.61 43.35 -8.53
N LEU A 84 31.51 43.33 -9.29
CA LEU A 84 30.43 44.32 -9.17
C LEU A 84 29.44 43.95 -8.06
N ALA A 85 29.07 44.93 -7.23
CA ALA A 85 27.98 44.83 -6.27
C ALA A 85 26.71 45.42 -6.88
N VAL A 86 25.69 44.60 -7.17
CA VAL A 86 24.39 45.08 -7.68
C VAL A 86 23.36 45.09 -6.55
N GLY A 87 22.73 46.24 -6.35
CA GLY A 87 21.79 46.47 -5.25
C GLY A 87 20.41 45.83 -5.47
N HIS A 88 19.73 46.20 -6.55
CA HIS A 88 18.31 45.92 -6.73
C HIS A 88 17.99 45.06 -7.95
N GLU A 89 18.34 45.51 -9.16
CA GLU A 89 17.77 44.92 -10.37
C GLU A 89 18.78 44.84 -11.51
N ILE A 90 18.84 43.70 -12.19
CA ILE A 90 19.36 43.57 -13.55
C ILE A 90 18.18 43.24 -14.48
N SER A 91 17.96 44.03 -15.52
CA SER A 91 16.81 43.91 -16.41
C SER A 91 17.27 43.85 -17.87
N ILE A 92 16.95 42.76 -18.57
CA ILE A 92 17.28 42.52 -19.97
C ILE A 92 15.96 42.45 -20.75
N THR A 93 15.74 43.36 -21.69
CA THR A 93 14.44 43.48 -22.38
C THR A 93 14.58 43.65 -23.89
N ASN A 94 13.69 43.02 -24.66
CA ASN A 94 13.62 43.21 -26.11
C ASN A 94 14.96 42.87 -26.81
N VAL A 95 15.48 41.67 -26.50
CA VAL A 95 16.71 41.13 -27.13
C VAL A 95 16.34 39.95 -28.02
N SER A 96 16.50 40.07 -29.34
CA SER A 96 16.03 39.04 -30.28
C SER A 96 16.83 37.74 -30.23
N SER A 97 18.15 37.84 -30.03
CA SER A 97 19.09 36.71 -29.93
C SER A 97 20.04 36.95 -28.74
N LEU A 98 19.76 36.30 -27.62
CA LEU A 98 20.51 36.37 -26.37
C LEU A 98 21.23 35.04 -26.13
N THR A 99 22.53 35.11 -25.89
CA THR A 99 23.33 33.96 -25.42
C THR A 99 23.94 34.31 -24.07
N VAL A 100 23.62 33.50 -23.05
CA VAL A 100 24.24 33.59 -21.73
C VAL A 100 25.26 32.47 -21.61
N GLN A 101 26.54 32.82 -21.68
CA GLN A 101 27.64 31.85 -21.61
C GLN A 101 27.85 31.37 -20.17
N SER A 102 28.63 30.29 -20.03
CA SER A 102 29.01 29.75 -18.73
C SER A 102 29.67 30.80 -17.86
N TYR A 103 29.30 30.85 -16.59
CA TYR A 103 29.87 31.75 -15.58
C TYR A 103 29.69 33.25 -15.90
N ALA A 104 28.65 33.62 -16.65
CA ALA A 104 28.39 35.02 -17.02
C ALA A 104 28.26 35.97 -15.81
N PHE A 105 27.72 35.47 -14.70
CA PHE A 105 27.46 36.24 -13.47
C PHE A 105 28.36 35.84 -12.29
N ARG A 106 29.46 35.15 -12.57
CA ARG A 106 30.37 34.66 -11.51
C ARG A 106 31.08 35.82 -10.81
N ASP A 107 31.40 35.63 -9.54
CA ASP A 107 32.19 36.53 -8.70
C ASP A 107 31.63 37.97 -8.56
N MET A 108 30.30 38.14 -8.67
CA MET A 108 29.65 39.36 -8.18
C MET A 108 29.85 39.48 -6.66
N THR A 109 30.24 40.67 -6.18
CA THR A 109 30.45 40.93 -4.76
C THR A 109 29.13 41.06 -4.00
N LYS A 110 28.06 41.47 -4.69
CA LYS A 110 26.67 41.44 -4.20
C LYS A 110 25.73 41.08 -5.35
N CYS A 111 24.89 40.06 -5.12
CA CYS A 111 23.85 39.65 -6.07
C CYS A 111 22.64 40.60 -5.99
N PRO A 112 22.02 40.97 -7.13
CA PRO A 112 20.82 41.79 -7.12
C PRO A 112 19.62 41.07 -6.45
N ASP A 113 18.71 41.85 -5.86
CA ASP A 113 17.42 41.33 -5.39
C ASP A 113 16.62 40.66 -6.55
N GLN A 114 16.72 41.22 -7.77
CA GLN A 114 15.93 40.80 -8.92
C GLN A 114 16.76 40.74 -10.23
N LEU A 115 16.60 39.65 -10.98
CA LEU A 115 16.96 39.53 -12.39
C LEU A 115 15.67 39.37 -13.21
N THR A 116 15.50 40.16 -14.26
CA THR A 116 14.38 40.04 -15.19
C THR A 116 14.87 39.95 -16.63
N VAL A 117 14.45 38.92 -17.36
CA VAL A 117 14.61 38.80 -18.81
C VAL A 117 13.22 38.79 -19.44
N ARG A 118 12.93 39.77 -20.29
CA ARG A 118 11.58 39.99 -20.84
C ARG A 118 11.59 40.18 -22.36
N ASP A 119 10.57 39.64 -23.03
CA ASP A 119 10.35 39.84 -24.48
C ASP A 119 11.62 39.56 -25.30
N SER A 120 12.29 38.45 -25.01
CA SER A 120 13.62 38.16 -25.55
C SER A 120 13.75 36.72 -26.03
N GLY A 121 14.55 36.50 -27.07
CA GLY A 121 14.88 35.17 -27.59
C GLY A 121 16.23 34.70 -27.08
N LEU A 122 16.26 33.71 -26.19
CA LEU A 122 17.48 33.09 -25.68
C LEU A 122 17.85 31.92 -26.59
N GLU A 123 18.89 32.03 -27.41
CA GLU A 123 19.34 30.89 -28.22
C GLU A 123 19.88 29.76 -27.34
N LEU A 124 20.68 30.13 -26.34
CA LEU A 124 21.37 29.21 -25.45
C LEU A 124 21.48 29.78 -24.04
N VAL A 125 21.08 28.98 -23.05
CA VAL A 125 21.48 29.13 -21.66
C VAL A 125 22.50 28.05 -21.36
N ALA A 126 23.77 28.44 -21.26
CA ALA A 126 24.87 27.51 -21.13
C ALA A 126 24.96 26.89 -19.73
N GLU A 127 25.73 25.80 -19.58
CA GLU A 127 26.03 25.24 -18.26
C GLU A 127 26.63 26.30 -17.32
N ASN A 128 26.22 26.31 -16.04
CA ASN A 128 26.68 27.27 -15.04
C ASN A 128 26.44 28.76 -15.42
N ALA A 129 25.53 29.06 -16.36
CA ALA A 129 25.28 30.43 -16.83
C ALA A 129 24.97 31.40 -15.68
N PHE A 130 24.21 30.95 -14.69
CA PHE A 130 23.79 31.76 -13.53
C PHE A 130 24.60 31.50 -12.25
N ALA A 131 25.78 30.88 -12.37
CA ALA A 131 26.69 30.71 -11.24
C ALA A 131 27.11 32.10 -10.71
N GLY A 132 26.68 32.44 -9.49
CA GLY A 132 26.84 33.77 -8.89
C GLY A 132 25.55 34.38 -8.36
N PHE A 133 24.38 33.87 -8.81
CA PHE A 133 23.09 34.21 -8.22
C PHE A 133 22.90 33.49 -6.87
N ARG A 134 23.27 34.19 -5.80
CA ARG A 134 23.11 33.76 -4.40
C ARG A 134 22.24 34.77 -3.66
N GLN A 135 21.25 34.31 -2.91
CA GLN A 135 20.36 35.17 -2.09
C GLN A 135 19.42 36.11 -2.87
N ALA A 136 19.25 35.92 -4.18
CA ALA A 136 18.32 36.72 -4.97
C ALA A 136 16.85 36.41 -4.60
N LYS A 137 15.98 37.42 -4.60
CA LYS A 137 14.54 37.21 -4.38
C LYS A 137 13.87 36.68 -5.64
N HIS A 138 14.21 37.24 -6.80
CA HIS A 138 13.47 36.98 -8.04
C HIS A 138 14.41 36.80 -9.24
N VAL A 139 14.31 35.66 -9.92
CA VAL A 139 14.92 35.41 -11.23
C VAL A 139 13.78 35.11 -12.21
N TRP A 140 13.43 36.09 -13.04
CA TRP A 140 12.23 36.06 -13.87
C TRP A 140 12.54 36.06 -15.36
N PHE A 141 11.92 35.12 -16.08
CA PHE A 141 11.89 35.04 -17.53
C PHE A 141 10.45 35.19 -17.99
N ARG A 142 10.12 36.26 -18.71
CA ARG A 142 8.75 36.55 -19.14
C ARG A 142 8.66 36.77 -20.65
N ASN A 143 7.73 36.07 -21.29
CA ASN A 143 7.53 36.16 -22.74
C ASN A 143 8.84 35.92 -23.48
N VAL A 144 9.48 34.77 -23.21
CA VAL A 144 10.77 34.41 -23.79
C VAL A 144 10.66 33.19 -24.69
N SER A 145 11.45 33.15 -25.77
CA SER A 145 11.67 31.94 -26.53
C SER A 145 13.08 31.42 -26.23
N VAL A 146 13.21 30.21 -25.71
CA VAL A 146 14.51 29.61 -25.39
C VAL A 146 14.78 28.46 -26.35
N GLY A 147 15.86 28.53 -27.13
CA GLY A 147 16.26 27.43 -28.01
C GLY A 147 16.65 26.20 -27.20
N ARG A 148 17.66 26.36 -26.32
CA ARG A 148 18.17 25.27 -25.48
C ARG A 148 18.63 25.74 -24.11
N ILE A 149 18.21 25.02 -23.08
CA ILE A 149 18.75 25.13 -21.72
C ILE A 149 19.61 23.90 -21.46
N GLN A 150 20.92 24.11 -21.30
CA GLN A 150 21.88 23.03 -21.15
C GLN A 150 21.82 22.37 -19.78
N THR A 151 22.38 21.16 -19.72
CA THR A 151 22.64 20.42 -18.48
C THR A 151 23.29 21.32 -17.43
N GLY A 152 22.66 21.48 -16.27
CA GLY A 152 23.21 22.30 -15.18
C GLY A 152 23.29 23.80 -15.49
N ALA A 153 22.45 24.34 -16.38
CA ALA A 153 22.41 25.77 -16.68
C ALA A 153 22.25 26.67 -15.43
N PHE A 154 21.46 26.20 -14.46
CA PHE A 154 21.20 26.88 -13.18
C PHE A 154 22.01 26.31 -12.01
N ARG A 155 23.09 25.54 -12.29
CA ARG A 155 23.96 25.00 -11.24
C ARG A 155 24.54 26.15 -10.40
N HIS A 156 24.61 25.93 -9.09
CA HIS A 156 25.08 26.89 -8.08
C HIS A 156 24.14 28.07 -7.82
N LEU A 157 22.91 28.04 -8.33
CA LEU A 157 21.87 28.98 -7.90
C LEU A 157 21.44 28.62 -6.47
N SER A 158 21.72 29.51 -5.51
CA SER A 158 21.55 29.22 -4.08
C SER A 158 20.77 30.28 -3.31
N ASP A 159 19.98 29.85 -2.33
CA ASP A 159 19.20 30.73 -1.44
C ASP A 159 18.26 31.69 -2.20
N VAL A 160 17.71 31.23 -3.32
CA VAL A 160 16.83 32.04 -4.18
C VAL A 160 15.36 31.81 -3.84
N GLN A 161 14.59 32.89 -3.70
CA GLN A 161 13.19 32.76 -3.32
C GLN A 161 12.29 32.32 -4.49
N TYR A 162 12.49 32.88 -5.69
CA TYR A 162 11.69 32.56 -6.88
C TYR A 162 12.55 32.46 -8.15
N LEU A 163 12.55 31.30 -8.80
CA LEU A 163 12.92 31.13 -10.20
C LEU A 163 11.63 30.98 -11.01
N TYR A 164 11.39 31.87 -11.97
CA TYR A 164 10.07 32.01 -12.60
C TYR A 164 10.19 32.10 -14.13
N PHE A 165 9.49 31.22 -14.85
CA PHE A 165 9.24 31.32 -16.27
C PHE A 165 7.76 31.56 -16.50
N ARG A 166 7.40 32.60 -17.26
CA ARG A 166 6.02 32.86 -17.66
C ARG A 166 5.90 33.16 -19.14
N GLU A 167 4.92 32.54 -19.76
CA GLU A 167 4.67 32.67 -21.21
C GLU A 167 5.94 32.35 -22.00
N ALA A 168 6.55 31.19 -21.75
CA ALA A 168 7.81 30.80 -22.36
C ALA A 168 7.63 29.68 -23.40
N ASN A 169 8.40 29.74 -24.48
CA ASN A 169 8.51 28.66 -25.46
C ASN A 169 9.93 28.11 -25.44
N ILE A 170 10.11 26.90 -24.94
CA ILE A 170 11.42 26.27 -24.74
C ILE A 170 11.56 25.11 -25.74
N GLY A 171 12.56 25.15 -26.62
CA GLY A 171 12.85 24.05 -27.53
C GLY A 171 13.28 22.81 -26.77
N THR A 172 14.38 22.90 -26.03
CA THR A 172 15.01 21.76 -25.35
C THR A 172 15.41 22.09 -23.91
N LEU A 173 14.91 21.30 -22.96
CA LEU A 173 15.46 21.15 -21.62
C LEU A 173 16.32 19.88 -21.58
N GLU A 174 17.64 20.03 -21.51
CA GLU A 174 18.54 18.89 -21.38
C GLU A 174 18.45 18.21 -20.00
N THR A 175 19.14 17.07 -19.85
CA THR A 175 19.25 16.32 -18.60
C THR A 175 19.66 17.22 -17.44
N GLY A 176 18.84 17.28 -16.38
CA GLY A 176 19.16 18.12 -15.21
C GLY A 176 19.37 19.61 -15.53
N ALA A 177 18.66 20.15 -16.52
CA ALA A 177 18.71 21.58 -16.87
C ALA A 177 18.41 22.50 -15.67
N LEU A 178 17.52 22.08 -14.74
CA LEU A 178 17.20 22.76 -13.48
C LEU A 178 17.78 22.01 -12.25
N GLY A 179 18.88 21.28 -12.46
CA GLY A 179 19.56 20.52 -11.42
C GLY A 179 20.50 21.35 -10.56
N TRP A 180 20.93 20.78 -9.43
CA TRP A 180 21.89 21.34 -8.49
C TRP A 180 21.50 22.70 -7.89
N LEU A 181 20.20 22.94 -7.71
CA LEU A 181 19.69 24.08 -6.98
C LEU A 181 19.94 23.88 -5.47
N THR A 182 20.32 24.93 -4.76
CA THR A 182 20.56 24.87 -3.31
C THR A 182 19.62 25.80 -2.56
N ASN A 183 18.70 25.27 -1.78
CA ASN A 183 17.78 26.06 -0.95
C ASN A 183 16.92 27.08 -1.76
N VAL A 184 16.30 26.62 -2.86
CA VAL A 184 15.43 27.48 -3.69
C VAL A 184 13.98 27.34 -3.24
N SER A 185 13.31 28.43 -2.83
CA SER A 185 11.96 28.29 -2.26
C SER A 185 10.92 27.85 -3.31
N ASN A 186 10.90 28.50 -4.48
CA ASN A 186 9.90 28.24 -5.52
C ASN A 186 10.51 28.27 -6.92
N VAL A 187 10.21 27.24 -7.71
CA VAL A 187 10.52 27.18 -9.15
C VAL A 187 9.20 27.07 -9.90
N PHE A 188 8.79 28.11 -10.61
CA PHE A 188 7.50 28.17 -11.28
C PHE A 188 7.68 28.35 -12.78
N MET A 189 6.94 27.56 -13.55
CA MET A 189 6.86 27.66 -15.00
C MET A 189 5.38 27.68 -15.37
N ARG A 190 4.83 28.87 -15.64
CA ARG A 190 3.36 29.11 -15.69
C ARG A 190 2.90 29.86 -16.94
N GLY A 191 1.60 29.81 -17.21
CA GLY A 191 0.98 30.48 -18.35
C GLY A 191 1.21 29.71 -19.64
N ARG A 192 1.10 30.35 -20.80
CA ARG A 192 1.28 29.70 -22.11
C ARG A 192 2.70 29.15 -22.26
N LEU A 193 2.93 27.93 -21.79
CA LEU A 193 4.23 27.27 -21.77
C LEU A 193 4.26 26.18 -22.85
N ALA A 194 5.24 26.22 -23.74
CA ALA A 194 5.51 25.17 -24.70
C ALA A 194 6.92 24.61 -24.46
N VAL A 195 7.05 23.29 -24.42
CA VAL A 195 8.32 22.59 -24.30
C VAL A 195 8.41 21.55 -25.42
N GLY A 196 9.40 21.65 -26.31
CA GLY A 196 9.61 20.65 -27.37
C GLY A 196 10.09 19.32 -26.78
N TRP A 197 11.23 19.35 -26.09
CA TRP A 197 11.80 18.19 -25.40
C TRP A 197 12.08 18.46 -23.92
N LEU A 198 11.53 17.59 -23.06
CA LEU A 198 11.81 17.56 -21.63
C LEU A 198 12.71 16.37 -21.27
N GLY A 199 14.00 16.63 -21.06
CA GLY A 199 15.00 15.61 -20.74
C GLY A 199 14.87 15.01 -19.33
N PRO A 200 15.62 13.92 -19.05
CA PRO A 200 15.55 13.20 -17.78
C PRO A 200 16.09 14.01 -16.59
N ALA A 201 15.62 13.68 -15.39
CA ALA A 201 16.13 14.18 -14.11
C ALA A 201 16.25 15.70 -14.05
N LEU A 202 15.21 16.43 -14.49
CA LEU A 202 15.16 17.89 -14.59
C LEU A 202 15.70 18.60 -13.34
N LEU A 203 15.36 18.07 -12.15
CA LEU A 203 15.66 18.64 -10.83
C LEU A 203 16.77 17.86 -10.09
N LYS A 204 17.66 17.19 -10.84
CA LYS A 204 18.73 16.33 -10.28
C LYS A 204 19.55 17.04 -9.22
N ARG A 205 19.72 16.41 -8.06
CA ARG A 205 20.50 16.90 -6.90
C ARG A 205 20.09 18.32 -6.42
N SER A 206 18.85 18.73 -6.70
CA SER A 206 18.32 20.01 -6.24
C SER A 206 17.68 19.90 -4.86
N THR A 207 17.77 20.98 -4.09
CA THR A 207 17.01 21.20 -2.85
C THR A 207 16.12 22.42 -3.03
N PHE A 208 14.81 22.23 -2.94
CA PHE A 208 13.83 23.28 -3.22
C PHE A 208 12.54 23.09 -2.46
N GLY A 209 11.76 24.15 -2.20
CA GLY A 209 10.45 24.01 -1.58
C GLY A 209 9.43 23.43 -2.56
N LYS A 210 9.09 24.22 -3.59
CA LYS A 210 8.00 23.91 -4.53
C LYS A 210 8.43 24.07 -6.00
N PHE A 211 8.10 23.10 -6.84
CA PHE A 211 8.20 23.21 -8.30
C PHE A 211 6.80 23.12 -8.94
N VAL A 212 6.45 24.07 -9.82
CA VAL A 212 5.14 24.10 -10.50
C VAL A 212 5.32 24.23 -12.01
N LEU A 213 4.65 23.35 -12.75
CA LEU A 213 4.37 23.47 -14.19
C LEU A 213 2.87 23.69 -14.38
N GLU A 214 2.47 24.80 -14.98
CA GLU A 214 1.05 25.14 -15.17
C GLU A 214 0.78 25.62 -16.59
N ASP A 215 -0.32 25.15 -17.17
CA ASP A 215 -0.78 25.45 -18.52
C ASP A 215 0.28 25.12 -19.60
N ALA A 216 0.94 23.98 -19.44
CA ALA A 216 2.06 23.56 -20.27
C ALA A 216 1.69 22.53 -21.34
N LYS A 217 2.18 22.73 -22.56
CA LYS A 217 2.19 21.73 -23.63
C LYS A 217 3.61 21.22 -23.84
N ILE A 218 3.85 19.96 -23.50
CA ILE A 218 5.13 19.26 -23.68
C ILE A 218 4.96 18.32 -24.88
N GLU A 219 5.71 18.52 -25.95
CA GLU A 219 5.58 17.68 -27.15
C GLU A 219 6.10 16.27 -26.88
N THR A 220 7.31 16.16 -26.34
CA THR A 220 7.92 14.89 -25.95
C THR A 220 8.63 15.03 -24.61
N ALA A 221 8.49 14.04 -23.72
CA ALA A 221 9.17 13.97 -22.43
C ALA A 221 9.88 12.63 -22.26
N ASP A 222 11.02 12.65 -21.56
CA ASP A 222 11.62 11.42 -21.06
C ASP A 222 10.77 10.83 -19.92
N ALA A 223 10.71 9.51 -19.84
CA ALA A 223 9.98 8.80 -18.81
C ALA A 223 10.48 9.07 -17.38
N HIS A 224 11.71 9.58 -17.22
CA HIS A 224 12.36 9.93 -15.96
C HIS A 224 12.53 11.46 -15.79
N ALA A 225 11.76 12.26 -16.53
CA ALA A 225 11.94 13.71 -16.61
C ALA A 225 11.87 14.47 -15.27
N LEU A 226 10.91 14.15 -14.39
CA LEU A 226 10.53 15.06 -13.30
C LEU A 226 11.44 14.98 -12.06
N VAL A 227 11.23 13.96 -11.22
CA VAL A 227 11.78 13.92 -9.84
C VAL A 227 12.92 12.92 -9.64
N VAL A 228 13.28 12.19 -10.69
CA VAL A 228 14.35 11.20 -10.63
C VAL A 228 15.66 11.88 -10.25
N GLY A 229 16.25 11.42 -9.14
CA GLY A 229 17.50 11.97 -8.60
C GLY A 229 17.37 13.36 -7.99
N ALA A 230 16.16 13.89 -7.80
CA ALA A 230 15.94 15.11 -7.03
C ALA A 230 16.35 14.89 -5.56
N GLY A 231 16.95 15.90 -4.94
CA GLY A 231 17.32 15.85 -3.53
C GLY A 231 16.09 16.05 -2.64
N ARG A 232 16.15 17.03 -1.73
CA ARG A 232 15.05 17.34 -0.81
C ARG A 232 14.05 18.32 -1.42
N PHE A 233 12.77 17.99 -1.39
CA PHE A 233 11.69 18.90 -1.80
C PHE A 233 10.39 18.70 -1.03
N ASP A 234 9.54 19.75 -1.00
CA ASP A 234 8.22 19.68 -0.37
C ASP A 234 7.16 19.25 -1.39
N SER A 235 7.11 19.89 -2.57
CA SER A 235 6.12 19.56 -3.61
C SER A 235 6.56 19.80 -5.05
N VAL A 236 6.08 18.93 -5.94
CA VAL A 236 6.18 19.03 -7.40
C VAL A 236 4.78 18.94 -7.97
N GLU A 237 4.31 19.99 -8.64
CA GLU A 237 2.92 20.10 -9.07
C GLU A 237 2.80 20.41 -10.56
N LEU A 238 1.95 19.65 -11.26
CA LEU A 238 1.59 19.89 -12.65
C LEU A 238 0.10 20.22 -12.73
N PHE A 239 -0.27 21.35 -13.33
CA PHE A 239 -1.64 21.81 -13.51
C PHE A 239 -1.95 22.06 -14.98
N ASN A 240 -3.04 21.49 -15.49
CA ASN A 240 -3.50 21.72 -16.87
C ASN A 240 -2.43 21.42 -17.93
N CYS A 241 -1.63 20.37 -17.71
CA CYS A 241 -0.51 20.01 -18.58
C CYS A 241 -0.90 18.93 -19.59
N ARG A 242 -0.28 18.96 -20.78
CA ARG A 242 -0.38 17.88 -21.77
C ARG A 242 1.01 17.41 -22.19
N ILE A 243 1.29 16.13 -22.00
CA ILE A 243 2.51 15.46 -22.46
C ILE A 243 2.14 14.60 -23.67
N GLY A 244 2.62 14.97 -24.85
CA GLY A 244 2.20 14.38 -26.12
C GLY A 244 2.82 13.01 -26.43
N ARG A 245 4.07 12.79 -26.00
CA ARG A 245 4.76 11.49 -26.11
C ARG A 245 5.68 11.30 -24.92
N VAL A 246 5.71 10.07 -24.40
CA VAL A 246 6.70 9.65 -23.39
C VAL A 246 7.64 8.62 -24.01
N GLY A 247 8.93 8.94 -24.05
CA GLY A 247 10.00 8.07 -24.55
C GLY A 247 11.07 7.83 -23.50
N THR A 248 12.00 6.93 -23.80
CA THR A 248 13.24 6.78 -23.02
C THR A 248 14.41 7.12 -23.93
N THR A 249 15.25 8.08 -23.56
CA THR A 249 16.60 8.11 -24.11
C THR A 249 17.32 6.89 -23.56
N GLY A 250 17.79 5.98 -24.41
CA GLY A 250 18.40 4.69 -24.04
C GLY A 250 19.66 4.75 -23.18
N ASP A 251 19.91 5.87 -22.51
CA ASP A 251 20.93 6.01 -21.49
C ASP A 251 20.45 5.26 -20.25
N GLY A 252 21.07 4.10 -20.00
CA GLY A 252 21.02 3.36 -18.75
C GLY A 252 21.64 4.14 -17.59
N ALA A 253 21.30 5.42 -17.45
CA ALA A 253 21.70 6.28 -16.36
C ALA A 253 21.23 5.64 -15.05
N THR A 254 22.19 5.08 -14.33
CA THR A 254 22.00 4.67 -12.95
C THR A 254 21.79 5.95 -12.14
N PHE A 255 20.55 6.23 -11.78
CA PHE A 255 20.23 7.36 -10.90
C PHE A 255 20.48 6.91 -9.45
N ASP A 256 21.36 7.63 -8.75
CA ASP A 256 21.59 7.40 -7.34
C ASP A 256 20.28 7.58 -6.57
N PRO A 257 19.84 6.58 -5.78
CA PRO A 257 18.73 6.78 -4.86
C PRO A 257 19.12 7.90 -3.89
N THR A 258 18.30 8.94 -3.86
CA THR A 258 18.50 10.14 -3.04
C THR A 258 17.43 10.15 -1.96
N ASP A 259 17.83 10.51 -0.74
CA ASP A 259 16.89 10.69 0.36
C ASP A 259 16.07 11.95 0.09
N GLY A 260 14.82 11.76 -0.32
CA GLY A 260 13.89 12.83 -0.65
C GLY A 260 12.48 12.28 -0.61
N GLY A 261 11.53 13.04 -0.06
CA GLY A 261 10.16 12.57 0.09
C GLY A 261 9.20 13.73 0.28
N GLY A 262 8.96 14.48 -0.80
CA GLY A 262 7.86 15.44 -0.90
C GLY A 262 6.62 14.79 -1.53
N ARG A 263 5.66 15.63 -1.92
CA ARG A 263 4.44 15.22 -2.65
C ARG A 263 4.55 15.56 -4.13
N VAL A 264 4.12 14.64 -5.00
CA VAL A 264 3.87 14.95 -6.42
C VAL A 264 2.37 15.04 -6.65
N HIS A 265 1.91 16.13 -7.25
CA HIS A 265 0.50 16.38 -7.52
C HIS A 265 0.27 16.72 -8.99
N PHE A 266 -0.48 15.88 -9.71
CA PHE A 266 -0.97 16.24 -11.04
C PHE A 266 -2.45 16.56 -10.95
N PHE A 267 -2.85 17.68 -11.53
CA PHE A 267 -4.24 18.10 -11.65
C PHE A 267 -4.53 18.43 -13.11
N ASN A 268 -5.53 17.76 -13.69
CA ASN A 268 -5.90 17.94 -15.09
C ASN A 268 -4.71 17.75 -16.06
N VAL A 269 -3.98 16.64 -15.88
CA VAL A 269 -2.82 16.30 -16.72
C VAL A 269 -3.16 15.14 -17.65
N ALA A 270 -2.86 15.30 -18.94
CA ALA A 270 -2.95 14.22 -19.91
C ALA A 270 -1.56 13.76 -20.34
N VAL A 271 -1.30 12.46 -20.24
CA VAL A 271 -0.03 11.83 -20.65
C VAL A 271 -0.30 10.78 -21.70
N ALA A 272 0.17 11.04 -22.91
CA ALA A 272 0.14 10.09 -24.01
C ALA A 272 1.41 9.23 -24.01
N GLY A 273 1.26 7.94 -23.69
CA GLY A 273 2.35 7.00 -23.43
C GLY A 273 2.46 6.52 -21.96
N PRO A 274 3.48 5.71 -21.65
CA PRO A 274 3.60 5.06 -20.35
C PRO A 274 4.17 6.01 -19.29
N LEU A 275 3.39 6.29 -18.25
CA LEU A 275 3.89 6.90 -17.03
C LEU A 275 4.62 5.83 -16.19
N ARG A 276 5.95 5.86 -16.19
CA ARG A 276 6.78 4.88 -15.47
C ARG A 276 6.70 5.15 -13.97
N MET A 277 6.03 4.28 -13.21
CA MET A 277 5.82 4.51 -11.78
C MET A 277 7.13 4.61 -11.00
N GLY A 278 8.14 3.80 -11.34
CA GLY A 278 9.46 3.86 -10.70
C GLY A 278 10.19 5.20 -10.82
N ALA A 279 9.79 6.09 -11.75
CA ALA A 279 10.32 7.45 -11.82
C ALA A 279 10.01 8.28 -10.56
N PHE A 280 9.09 7.81 -9.72
CA PHE A 280 8.69 8.42 -8.45
C PHE A 280 9.27 7.69 -7.23
N SER A 281 10.37 6.94 -7.39
CA SER A 281 10.96 6.11 -6.32
C SER A 281 11.30 6.84 -5.02
N ASN A 282 11.61 8.14 -5.10
CA ASN A 282 11.98 9.07 -4.01
C ASN A 282 10.85 10.08 -3.70
N VAL A 283 9.58 9.64 -3.78
CA VAL A 283 8.42 10.48 -3.48
C VAL A 283 7.65 9.85 -2.33
N ALA A 284 7.11 10.64 -1.40
CA ALA A 284 6.31 10.10 -0.30
C ALA A 284 4.85 9.88 -0.73
N GLU A 285 4.28 10.85 -1.45
CA GLU A 285 2.87 10.87 -1.83
C GLU A 285 2.68 11.22 -3.31
N LEU A 286 1.93 10.37 -4.03
CA LEU A 286 1.47 10.61 -5.40
C LEU A 286 -0.02 10.88 -5.39
N HIS A 287 -0.42 12.07 -5.85
CA HIS A 287 -1.81 12.45 -6.03
C HIS A 287 -2.05 12.85 -7.49
N PHE A 288 -2.93 12.13 -8.18
CA PHE A 288 -3.32 12.40 -9.56
C PHE A 288 -4.83 12.65 -9.60
N ASP A 289 -5.24 13.88 -9.87
CA ASP A 289 -6.63 14.30 -9.89
C ASP A 289 -7.01 14.80 -11.28
N GLN A 290 -8.16 14.37 -11.79
CA GLN A 290 -8.66 14.71 -13.12
C GLN A 290 -7.66 14.40 -14.26
N CYS A 291 -6.82 13.37 -14.07
CA CYS A 291 -5.76 13.04 -15.01
C CYS A 291 -6.21 11.99 -16.03
N ARG A 292 -5.56 12.00 -17.21
CA ARG A 292 -5.70 10.96 -18.23
C ARG A 292 -4.35 10.35 -18.54
N PHE A 293 -4.18 9.08 -18.22
CA PHE A 293 -2.99 8.30 -18.52
C PHE A 293 -3.34 7.22 -19.53
N ASP A 294 -2.58 7.12 -20.62
CA ASP A 294 -2.71 5.96 -21.50
C ASP A 294 -2.32 4.69 -20.75
N ARG A 295 -1.19 4.70 -20.02
CA ARG A 295 -0.72 3.56 -19.23
C ARG A 295 0.05 3.97 -17.98
N LEU A 296 -0.13 3.20 -16.91
CA LEU A 296 0.80 3.15 -15.78
C LEU A 296 1.77 1.99 -16.03
N GLY A 297 3.05 2.30 -16.24
CA GLY A 297 4.05 1.36 -16.73
C GLY A 297 5.07 0.93 -15.68
N ALA A 298 5.58 -0.29 -15.80
CA ALA A 298 6.73 -0.79 -15.03
C ALA A 298 7.98 0.05 -15.27
N SER A 299 8.89 0.03 -14.31
CA SER A 299 10.21 0.66 -14.42
C SER A 299 11.29 -0.27 -13.87
N ALA A 300 12.53 -0.10 -14.35
CA ALA A 300 13.69 -0.72 -13.72
C ALA A 300 13.93 -0.18 -12.29
N MET A 301 13.44 1.03 -11.99
CA MET A 301 13.51 1.64 -10.66
C MET A 301 12.35 1.14 -9.77
N ARG A 302 12.67 0.75 -8.54
CA ARG A 302 11.67 0.29 -7.54
C ARG A 302 11.04 1.47 -6.79
N LEU A 303 9.75 1.37 -6.48
CA LEU A 303 9.03 2.30 -5.62
C LEU A 303 9.45 2.14 -4.14
N ARG A 304 10.53 2.81 -3.73
CA ARG A 304 11.13 2.61 -2.40
C ARG A 304 10.38 3.37 -1.29
N ASP A 305 10.15 4.66 -1.48
CA ASP A 305 9.69 5.55 -0.41
C ASP A 305 8.24 6.02 -0.55
N VAL A 306 7.56 5.62 -1.63
CA VAL A 306 6.15 5.93 -1.85
C VAL A 306 5.29 5.25 -0.79
N ARG A 307 4.53 6.06 -0.06
CA ARG A 307 3.58 5.63 0.99
C ARG A 307 2.15 5.61 0.50
N SER A 308 1.79 6.54 -0.39
CA SER A 308 0.43 6.68 -0.89
C SER A 308 0.43 7.00 -2.37
N VAL A 309 -0.39 6.27 -3.14
CA VAL A 309 -0.71 6.55 -4.53
C VAL A 309 -2.22 6.71 -4.65
N ALA A 310 -2.68 7.86 -5.11
CA ALA A 310 -4.09 8.15 -5.27
C ALA A 310 -4.39 8.70 -6.67
N LEU A 311 -5.28 8.01 -7.39
CA LEU A 311 -5.89 8.47 -8.62
C LEU A 311 -7.34 8.83 -8.33
N VAL A 312 -7.74 10.08 -8.58
CA VAL A 312 -9.06 10.62 -8.28
C VAL A 312 -9.67 11.19 -9.56
N SER A 313 -10.92 10.85 -9.85
CA SER A 313 -11.67 11.39 -10.99
C SER A 313 -10.90 11.29 -12.32
N SER A 314 -10.11 10.23 -12.50
CA SER A 314 -9.11 10.08 -13.56
C SER A 314 -9.47 8.96 -14.54
N SER A 315 -8.72 8.82 -15.63
CA SER A 315 -8.82 7.68 -16.54
C SER A 315 -7.46 7.06 -16.82
N VAL A 316 -7.38 5.74 -16.79
CA VAL A 316 -6.18 4.94 -17.06
C VAL A 316 -6.54 3.90 -18.13
N GLY A 317 -5.87 3.94 -19.28
CA GLY A 317 -6.07 2.91 -20.31
C GLY A 317 -5.62 1.53 -19.82
N ALA A 318 -4.37 1.40 -19.37
CA ALA A 318 -3.88 0.17 -18.77
C ALA A 318 -3.01 0.40 -17.53
N VAL A 319 -3.16 -0.48 -16.54
CA VAL A 319 -2.12 -0.72 -15.55
C VAL A 319 -1.31 -1.89 -16.09
N ASP A 320 -0.09 -1.63 -16.55
CA ASP A 320 0.74 -2.66 -17.19
C ASP A 320 1.31 -3.64 -16.15
N GLU A 321 1.83 -4.77 -16.63
CA GLU A 321 2.59 -5.73 -15.81
C GLU A 321 3.76 -5.01 -15.12
N GLY A 322 3.96 -5.27 -13.82
CA GLY A 322 5.04 -4.70 -13.02
C GLY A 322 4.94 -3.20 -12.74
N ALA A 323 3.79 -2.57 -13.00
CA ALA A 323 3.58 -1.14 -12.73
C ALA A 323 3.91 -0.75 -11.28
N PHE A 324 3.67 -1.65 -10.32
CA PHE A 324 3.95 -1.43 -8.90
C PHE A 324 5.10 -2.32 -8.36
N ASP A 325 5.96 -2.85 -9.24
CA ASP A 325 7.03 -3.74 -8.83
C ASP A 325 8.01 -3.09 -7.85
N GLY A 326 8.35 -3.87 -6.81
CA GLY A 326 9.28 -3.43 -5.77
C GLY A 326 8.74 -2.33 -4.87
N ALA A 327 7.43 -2.04 -4.90
CA ALA A 327 6.73 -1.24 -3.90
C ALA A 327 6.76 -1.94 -2.54
N ARG A 328 7.71 -1.54 -1.69
CA ARG A 328 7.92 -2.13 -0.36
C ARG A 328 7.39 -1.30 0.79
N ARG A 329 6.94 -0.07 0.54
CA ARG A 329 6.47 0.86 1.59
C ARG A 329 5.12 1.51 1.26
N VAL A 330 4.48 1.12 0.16
CA VAL A 330 3.22 1.72 -0.26
C VAL A 330 2.13 1.25 0.68
N GLY A 331 1.74 2.08 1.64
CA GLY A 331 0.63 1.78 2.55
C GLY A 331 -0.73 1.85 1.85
N SER A 332 -0.92 2.75 0.88
CA SER A 332 -2.19 2.88 0.17
C SER A 332 -2.05 3.06 -1.34
N ILE A 333 -2.80 2.28 -2.11
CA ILE A 333 -3.06 2.46 -3.54
C ILE A 333 -4.56 2.65 -3.71
N ARG A 334 -4.99 3.85 -4.12
CA ARG A 334 -6.40 4.23 -4.21
C ARG A 334 -6.73 4.69 -5.62
N PHE A 335 -7.75 4.08 -6.22
CA PHE A 335 -8.44 4.55 -7.40
C PHE A 335 -9.86 4.96 -6.98
N ASP A 336 -10.18 6.26 -7.06
CA ASP A 336 -11.47 6.83 -6.66
C ASP A 336 -12.10 7.54 -7.86
N ARG A 337 -13.36 7.21 -8.20
CA ARG A 337 -14.06 7.75 -9.39
C ARG A 337 -13.22 7.64 -10.66
N THR A 338 -12.46 6.56 -10.80
CA THR A 338 -11.52 6.37 -11.91
C THR A 338 -12.10 5.42 -12.95
N LEU A 339 -11.80 5.65 -14.23
CA LEU A 339 -12.04 4.69 -15.31
C LEU A 339 -10.74 3.94 -15.61
N ILE A 340 -10.76 2.62 -15.56
CA ILE A 340 -9.63 1.75 -15.89
C ILE A 340 -10.08 0.81 -17.00
N ASP A 341 -9.45 0.81 -18.17
CA ASP A 341 -9.82 -0.18 -19.19
C ASP A 341 -9.29 -1.55 -18.78
N HIS A 342 -7.97 -1.68 -18.56
CA HIS A 342 -7.37 -2.97 -18.22
C HIS A 342 -6.43 -2.91 -17.02
N ILE A 343 -6.61 -3.84 -16.08
CA ILE A 343 -5.58 -4.22 -15.10
C ILE A 343 -4.92 -5.48 -15.65
N ALA A 344 -3.68 -5.36 -16.13
CA ALA A 344 -2.96 -6.46 -16.75
C ALA A 344 -2.56 -7.56 -15.74
N GLY A 345 -2.17 -8.72 -16.25
CA GLY A 345 -1.56 -9.76 -15.42
C GLY A 345 -0.26 -9.24 -14.83
N GLY A 346 -0.02 -9.52 -13.54
CA GLY A 346 1.17 -9.07 -12.83
C GLY A 346 1.27 -7.55 -12.58
N SER A 347 0.20 -6.78 -12.75
CA SER A 347 0.22 -5.33 -12.44
C SER A 347 0.61 -5.02 -10.99
N PHE A 348 0.20 -5.90 -10.08
CA PHE A 348 0.39 -5.78 -8.64
C PHE A 348 1.15 -6.98 -8.07
N VAL A 349 1.94 -7.71 -8.87
CA VAL A 349 2.61 -8.94 -8.43
C VAL A 349 3.52 -8.71 -7.23
N SER A 350 3.51 -9.65 -6.27
CA SER A 350 4.42 -9.64 -5.11
C SER A 350 4.39 -8.34 -4.28
N LEU A 351 3.22 -7.69 -4.19
CA LEU A 351 3.00 -6.60 -3.24
C LEU A 351 2.87 -7.17 -1.84
N HIS A 352 3.88 -6.96 -1.00
CA HIS A 352 3.97 -7.64 0.29
C HIS A 352 3.68 -6.78 1.53
N GLN A 353 3.38 -5.49 1.42
CA GLN A 353 2.98 -4.64 2.57
C GLN A 353 2.22 -3.41 2.12
N VAL A 354 1.10 -3.68 1.45
CA VAL A 354 0.10 -2.66 1.13
C VAL A 354 -1.02 -2.79 2.16
N ASP A 355 -1.26 -1.76 2.96
CA ASP A 355 -2.33 -1.77 3.94
C ASP A 355 -3.69 -1.71 3.23
N TYR A 356 -3.81 -0.90 2.18
CA TYR A 356 -5.05 -0.69 1.45
C TYR A 356 -4.84 -0.61 -0.06
N LEU A 357 -5.52 -1.48 -0.81
CA LEU A 357 -5.75 -1.32 -2.25
C LEU A 357 -7.23 -1.13 -2.48
N MET A 358 -7.62 0.06 -2.96
CA MET A 358 -9.02 0.47 -3.03
C MET A 358 -9.42 0.86 -4.45
N LEU A 359 -10.50 0.24 -4.93
CA LEU A 359 -11.27 0.64 -6.11
C LEU A 359 -12.61 1.19 -5.62
N LEU A 360 -12.73 2.52 -5.55
CA LEU A 360 -13.90 3.22 -5.00
C LEU A 360 -14.62 3.95 -6.12
N SER A 361 -15.92 3.69 -6.29
CA SER A 361 -16.70 4.32 -7.37
C SER A 361 -16.03 4.21 -8.76
N THR A 362 -15.28 3.13 -8.97
CA THR A 362 -14.35 2.96 -10.10
C THR A 362 -14.97 2.01 -11.12
N THR A 363 -14.73 2.27 -12.40
CA THR A 363 -15.13 1.36 -13.48
C THR A 363 -13.89 0.67 -14.02
N VAL A 364 -13.87 -0.66 -14.01
CA VAL A 364 -12.82 -1.50 -14.58
C VAL A 364 -13.42 -2.35 -15.70
N GLN A 365 -12.90 -2.28 -16.93
CA GLN A 365 -13.41 -3.16 -18.00
C GLN A 365 -12.91 -4.58 -17.81
N THR A 366 -11.62 -4.78 -17.56
CA THR A 366 -11.06 -6.13 -17.36
C THR A 366 -10.00 -6.17 -16.28
N VAL A 367 -10.16 -7.12 -15.35
CA VAL A 367 -9.09 -7.60 -14.46
C VAL A 367 -8.56 -8.90 -15.05
N HIS A 368 -7.30 -8.90 -15.50
CA HIS A 368 -6.67 -10.05 -16.12
C HIS A 368 -6.16 -11.07 -15.09
N ARG A 369 -5.88 -12.29 -15.59
CA ARG A 369 -5.33 -13.40 -14.79
C ARG A 369 -4.02 -12.99 -14.13
N SER A 370 -3.82 -13.43 -12.90
CA SER A 370 -2.63 -13.19 -12.09
C SER A 370 -2.31 -11.70 -11.85
N ALA A 371 -3.30 -10.80 -11.95
CA ALA A 371 -3.12 -9.37 -11.68
C ALA A 371 -2.53 -9.10 -10.28
N PHE A 372 -2.97 -9.86 -9.27
CA PHE A 372 -2.56 -9.77 -7.87
C PHE A 372 -1.75 -10.99 -7.41
N ARG A 373 -1.01 -11.67 -8.30
CA ARG A 373 -0.33 -12.93 -7.94
C ARG A 373 0.70 -12.73 -6.81
N ASP A 374 0.73 -13.68 -5.87
CA ASP A 374 1.70 -13.75 -4.77
C ASP A 374 1.69 -12.50 -3.87
N CYS A 375 0.53 -11.89 -3.65
CA CYS A 375 0.40 -10.68 -2.83
C CYS A 375 0.12 -10.97 -1.34
N SER A 376 0.49 -10.01 -0.49
CA SER A 376 0.06 -9.92 0.90
C SER A 376 -0.41 -8.49 1.17
N ILE A 377 -1.74 -8.30 1.24
CA ILE A 377 -2.40 -6.98 1.28
C ILE A 377 -3.30 -6.94 2.52
N GLY A 378 -3.29 -5.86 3.31
CA GLY A 378 -4.20 -5.73 4.45
C GLY A 378 -5.66 -5.75 3.98
N SER A 379 -6.06 -4.76 3.20
CA SER A 379 -7.43 -4.63 2.68
C SER A 379 -7.48 -4.43 1.17
N LEU A 380 -8.11 -5.36 0.45
CA LEU A 380 -8.49 -5.21 -0.95
C LEU A 380 -9.98 -4.86 -1.04
N ILE A 381 -10.29 -3.62 -1.41
CA ILE A 381 -11.63 -3.05 -1.36
C ILE A 381 -12.10 -2.67 -2.76
N VAL A 382 -13.29 -3.14 -3.14
CA VAL A 382 -13.99 -2.82 -4.39
C VAL A 382 -15.40 -2.37 -4.04
N ASP A 383 -15.57 -1.08 -3.77
CA ASP A 383 -16.82 -0.52 -3.25
C ASP A 383 -17.46 0.43 -4.28
N SER A 384 -18.79 0.36 -4.40
CA SER A 384 -19.59 1.20 -5.30
C SER A 384 -19.09 1.18 -6.76
N SER A 385 -18.45 0.11 -7.18
CA SER A 385 -17.67 0.03 -8.41
C SER A 385 -18.34 -0.82 -9.49
N ARG A 386 -17.87 -0.72 -10.72
CA ARG A 386 -18.29 -1.57 -11.84
C ARG A 386 -17.09 -2.36 -12.36
N VAL A 387 -17.17 -3.68 -12.36
CA VAL A 387 -16.16 -4.55 -12.98
C VAL A 387 -16.84 -5.36 -14.08
N GLN A 388 -16.46 -5.13 -15.34
CA GLN A 388 -17.13 -5.78 -16.47
C GLN A 388 -16.66 -7.21 -16.68
N ASN A 389 -15.36 -7.50 -16.62
CA ASN A 389 -14.79 -8.83 -16.75
C ASN A 389 -13.76 -9.09 -15.65
N TRP A 390 -14.02 -10.08 -14.80
CA TRP A 390 -13.10 -10.54 -13.75
C TRP A 390 -12.62 -11.94 -14.08
N HIS A 391 -11.40 -12.06 -14.57
CA HIS A 391 -10.87 -13.34 -15.07
C HIS A 391 -10.48 -14.32 -13.95
N SER A 392 -10.38 -15.60 -14.31
CA SER A 392 -9.90 -16.66 -13.42
C SER A 392 -8.49 -16.37 -12.92
N SER A 393 -8.16 -16.81 -11.70
CA SER A 393 -6.86 -16.58 -11.06
C SER A 393 -6.42 -15.11 -11.03
N SER A 394 -7.34 -14.14 -11.10
CA SER A 394 -6.95 -12.72 -11.02
C SER A 394 -6.32 -12.40 -9.67
N ILE A 395 -6.81 -13.03 -8.60
CA ILE A 395 -6.26 -12.97 -7.24
C ILE A 395 -5.78 -14.39 -6.93
N GLU A 396 -4.49 -14.64 -7.22
CA GLU A 396 -3.89 -15.97 -7.12
C GLU A 396 -2.82 -15.98 -6.04
N SER A 397 -2.80 -17.03 -5.22
CA SER A 397 -1.78 -17.22 -4.16
C SER A 397 -1.62 -15.99 -3.26
N THR A 398 -2.73 -15.33 -2.94
CA THR A 398 -2.77 -14.04 -2.25
C THR A 398 -3.27 -14.18 -0.82
N THR A 399 -2.64 -13.49 0.12
CA THR A 399 -3.13 -13.35 1.50
C THR A 399 -3.72 -11.95 1.71
N VAL A 400 -4.92 -11.89 2.27
CA VAL A 400 -5.63 -10.64 2.59
C VAL A 400 -6.24 -10.68 3.99
N ASP A 401 -6.15 -9.60 4.77
CA ASP A 401 -6.90 -9.53 6.03
C ASP A 401 -8.39 -9.29 5.74
N GLN A 402 -8.68 -8.37 4.82
CA GLN A 402 -10.03 -8.07 4.37
C GLN A 402 -10.11 -8.02 2.84
N LEU A 403 -11.00 -8.83 2.27
CA LEU A 403 -11.39 -8.75 0.87
C LEU A 403 -12.86 -8.33 0.80
N ARG A 404 -13.10 -7.11 0.34
CA ARG A 404 -14.42 -6.49 0.38
C ARG A 404 -14.87 -6.07 -1.02
N VAL A 405 -16.04 -6.52 -1.40
CA VAL A 405 -16.75 -6.11 -2.62
C VAL A 405 -18.17 -5.72 -2.23
N VAL A 406 -18.47 -4.43 -2.21
CA VAL A 406 -19.75 -3.93 -1.69
C VAL A 406 -20.40 -2.92 -2.63
N ASP A 407 -21.73 -2.95 -2.71
CA ASP A 407 -22.54 -1.99 -3.47
C ASP A 407 -22.12 -1.89 -4.96
N SER A 408 -21.62 -2.98 -5.54
CA SER A 408 -20.96 -2.99 -6.84
C SER A 408 -21.76 -3.73 -7.93
N ARG A 409 -21.45 -3.41 -9.19
CA ARG A 409 -22.04 -4.05 -10.39
C ARG A 409 -20.99 -4.89 -11.09
N LEU A 410 -21.21 -6.20 -11.13
CA LEU A 410 -20.29 -7.15 -11.74
C LEU A 410 -20.91 -7.71 -13.03
N GLY A 411 -20.14 -7.64 -14.11
CA GLY A 411 -20.48 -8.26 -15.39
C GLY A 411 -20.21 -9.75 -15.33
N THR A 412 -19.15 -10.18 -16.02
CA THR A 412 -18.68 -11.56 -16.03
C THR A 412 -17.68 -11.81 -14.90
N VAL A 413 -17.96 -12.80 -14.04
CA VAL A 413 -17.06 -13.29 -12.98
C VAL A 413 -16.72 -14.74 -13.29
N ALA A 414 -15.46 -15.00 -13.64
CA ALA A 414 -15.01 -16.34 -14.05
C ALA A 414 -14.91 -17.32 -12.85
N SER A 415 -14.74 -18.61 -13.14
CA SER A 415 -14.41 -19.61 -12.12
C SER A 415 -13.04 -19.37 -11.49
N GLY A 416 -12.89 -19.70 -10.21
CA GLY A 416 -11.61 -19.67 -9.51
C GLY A 416 -10.90 -18.31 -9.55
N VAL A 417 -11.65 -17.21 -9.40
CA VAL A 417 -11.05 -15.85 -9.30
C VAL A 417 -10.03 -15.77 -8.16
N PHE A 418 -10.31 -16.49 -7.07
CA PHE A 418 -9.58 -16.49 -5.80
C PHE A 418 -8.67 -17.70 -5.64
N ARG A 419 -8.06 -18.19 -6.72
CA ARG A 419 -7.26 -19.41 -6.70
C ARG A 419 -6.17 -19.38 -5.62
N ARG A 420 -6.24 -20.28 -4.63
CA ARG A 420 -5.32 -20.34 -3.48
C ARG A 420 -5.26 -19.01 -2.70
N THR A 421 -6.39 -18.30 -2.59
CA THR A 421 -6.48 -17.05 -1.83
C THR A 421 -6.88 -17.34 -0.40
N LEU A 422 -6.20 -16.65 0.52
CA LEU A 422 -6.46 -16.72 1.94
C LEU A 422 -6.97 -15.36 2.42
N ALA A 423 -8.19 -15.31 2.95
CA ALA A 423 -8.79 -14.10 3.50
C ALA A 423 -9.10 -14.23 5.00
N GLY A 424 -8.84 -13.20 5.81
CA GLY A 424 -9.43 -13.14 7.16
C GLY A 424 -10.95 -12.96 7.06
N GLU A 425 -11.36 -11.85 6.46
CA GLU A 425 -12.76 -11.53 6.20
C GLU A 425 -13.01 -11.36 4.70
N PHE A 426 -13.95 -12.13 4.16
CA PHE A 426 -14.47 -11.99 2.81
C PHE A 426 -15.88 -11.43 2.86
N THR A 427 -16.05 -10.16 2.51
CA THR A 427 -17.35 -9.48 2.44
C THR A 427 -17.74 -9.24 0.99
N PHE A 428 -18.82 -9.85 0.55
CA PHE A 428 -19.40 -9.70 -0.78
C PHE A 428 -20.88 -9.34 -0.62
N LYS A 429 -21.19 -8.05 -0.52
CA LYS A 429 -22.50 -7.57 -0.04
C LYS A 429 -23.17 -6.56 -0.97
N ARG A 430 -24.48 -6.63 -1.15
CA ARG A 430 -25.26 -5.65 -1.95
C ARG A 430 -24.75 -5.49 -3.39
N ASN A 431 -24.29 -6.58 -4.00
CA ASN A 431 -23.82 -6.57 -5.38
C ASN A 431 -24.91 -7.02 -6.36
N ASN A 432 -24.81 -6.54 -7.60
CA ASN A 432 -25.61 -7.01 -8.72
C ASN A 432 -24.72 -7.72 -9.75
N ILE A 433 -24.95 -9.01 -9.95
CA ILE A 433 -24.09 -9.91 -10.72
C ILE A 433 -24.84 -10.38 -11.95
N THR A 434 -24.30 -10.04 -13.12
CA THR A 434 -24.93 -10.32 -14.42
C THR A 434 -24.61 -11.72 -14.92
N ASP A 435 -23.36 -12.16 -14.81
CA ASP A 435 -22.93 -13.46 -15.29
C ASP A 435 -21.77 -13.97 -14.42
N ALA A 436 -22.07 -14.73 -13.37
CA ALA A 436 -21.04 -15.44 -12.62
C ALA A 436 -21.02 -16.91 -13.02
N ASP A 437 -19.82 -17.42 -13.24
CA ASP A 437 -19.58 -18.85 -13.24
C ASP A 437 -19.97 -19.41 -11.86
N PRO A 438 -20.71 -20.53 -11.79
CA PRO A 438 -21.14 -21.08 -10.50
C PRO A 438 -20.00 -21.40 -9.52
N ALA A 439 -18.79 -21.69 -10.01
CA ALA A 439 -17.61 -22.02 -9.20
C ALA A 439 -16.68 -20.81 -8.95
N TRP A 440 -17.19 -19.58 -8.99
CA TRP A 440 -16.38 -18.37 -8.77
C TRP A 440 -15.74 -18.26 -7.37
N LEU A 441 -16.34 -18.88 -6.35
CA LEU A 441 -15.80 -19.00 -4.99
C LEU A 441 -14.78 -20.12 -4.82
N ALA A 442 -14.62 -21.01 -5.80
CA ALA A 442 -13.72 -22.14 -5.67
C ALA A 442 -12.28 -21.69 -5.36
N ASP A 443 -11.61 -22.49 -4.54
CA ASP A 443 -10.24 -22.30 -4.05
C ASP A 443 -10.02 -21.09 -3.13
N LEU A 444 -11.10 -20.44 -2.67
CA LEU A 444 -11.06 -19.45 -1.59
C LEU A 444 -11.03 -20.14 -0.22
N HIS A 445 -10.11 -19.71 0.64
CA HIS A 445 -10.19 -19.95 2.09
C HIS A 445 -10.46 -18.63 2.81
N ALA A 446 -11.48 -18.58 3.69
CA ALA A 446 -11.70 -17.40 4.52
C ALA A 446 -12.20 -17.68 5.93
N ASP A 447 -11.67 -17.01 6.97
CA ASP A 447 -12.15 -17.22 8.36
C ASP A 447 -13.63 -16.83 8.49
N ARG A 448 -14.04 -15.72 7.87
CA ARG A 448 -15.43 -15.24 7.82
C ARG A 448 -15.84 -14.92 6.40
N ILE A 449 -16.91 -15.56 5.92
CA ILE A 449 -17.53 -15.30 4.62
C ILE A 449 -18.89 -14.64 4.83
N ASN A 450 -19.09 -13.46 4.26
CA ASN A 450 -20.39 -12.79 4.20
C ASN A 450 -20.78 -12.52 2.75
N VAL A 451 -21.69 -13.34 2.21
CA VAL A 451 -22.26 -13.21 0.88
C VAL A 451 -23.74 -12.87 1.04
N SER A 452 -24.06 -11.64 1.47
CA SER A 452 -25.43 -11.26 1.79
C SER A 452 -25.97 -10.13 0.89
N GLU A 453 -27.30 -10.08 0.75
CA GLU A 453 -28.01 -8.99 0.06
C GLU A 453 -27.62 -8.85 -1.43
N ASN A 454 -27.15 -9.91 -2.10
CA ASN A 454 -26.76 -9.85 -3.51
C ASN A 454 -27.90 -10.28 -4.44
N ARG A 455 -27.78 -9.86 -5.71
CA ARG A 455 -28.64 -10.31 -6.81
C ARG A 455 -27.81 -11.07 -7.84
N PHE A 456 -28.06 -12.37 -7.95
CA PHE A 456 -27.40 -13.27 -8.89
C PHE A 456 -28.32 -13.59 -10.08
N SER A 457 -27.78 -13.42 -11.29
CA SER A 457 -28.47 -13.85 -12.51
C SER A 457 -28.32 -15.35 -12.81
N ASN A 458 -27.37 -16.02 -12.16
CA ASN A 458 -27.06 -17.46 -12.27
C ASN A 458 -26.98 -18.12 -10.87
N GLN A 459 -26.78 -19.44 -10.82
CA GLN A 459 -26.59 -20.21 -9.58
C GLN A 459 -25.16 -20.13 -9.00
N ILE A 460 -24.98 -20.55 -7.74
CA ILE A 460 -23.67 -20.64 -7.07
C ILE A 460 -23.44 -22.07 -6.59
N HIS A 461 -22.28 -22.65 -6.92
CA HIS A 461 -21.90 -23.96 -6.40
C HIS A 461 -21.16 -23.80 -5.07
N PHE A 462 -21.70 -24.40 -4.02
CA PHE A 462 -21.12 -24.38 -2.69
C PHE A 462 -20.13 -25.53 -2.46
N ALA A 463 -19.23 -25.72 -3.41
CA ALA A 463 -18.22 -26.78 -3.40
C ALA A 463 -16.81 -26.19 -3.57
N ASN A 464 -15.80 -26.90 -3.07
CA ASN A 464 -14.38 -26.58 -3.27
C ASN A 464 -13.97 -25.19 -2.76
N PHE A 465 -14.56 -24.70 -1.67
CA PHE A 465 -14.08 -23.52 -0.93
C PHE A 465 -14.19 -23.79 0.59
N SER A 466 -13.45 -23.06 1.42
CA SER A 466 -13.41 -23.33 2.87
C SER A 466 -13.63 -22.10 3.71
N PHE A 467 -14.26 -22.28 4.87
CA PHE A 467 -14.60 -21.18 5.77
C PHE A 467 -14.69 -21.58 7.24
N GLY A 468 -14.46 -20.61 8.13
CA GLY A 468 -14.74 -20.75 9.57
C GLY A 468 -16.17 -20.37 9.95
N GLN A 469 -16.69 -19.29 9.35
CA GLN A 469 -18.06 -18.82 9.51
C GLN A 469 -18.66 -18.41 8.15
N LEU A 470 -19.96 -18.65 7.95
CA LEU A 470 -20.68 -18.31 6.72
C LEU A 470 -21.97 -17.52 6.99
N GLN A 471 -22.12 -16.37 6.36
CA GLN A 471 -23.37 -15.62 6.29
C GLN A 471 -23.84 -15.55 4.85
N LEU A 472 -24.99 -16.16 4.57
CA LEU A 472 -25.64 -16.17 3.27
C LEU A 472 -27.10 -15.74 3.47
N THR A 473 -27.33 -14.43 3.53
CA THR A 473 -28.65 -13.90 3.90
C THR A 473 -29.19 -12.90 2.88
N GLY A 474 -30.50 -12.90 2.65
CA GLY A 474 -31.15 -11.85 1.85
C GLY A 474 -30.79 -11.86 0.36
N ASN A 475 -30.28 -12.95 -0.19
CA ASN A 475 -29.87 -13.02 -1.60
C ASN A 475 -31.05 -13.36 -2.53
N GLN A 476 -30.95 -12.87 -3.76
CA GLN A 476 -31.90 -13.11 -4.84
C GLN A 476 -31.23 -13.86 -5.97
N PHE A 477 -31.80 -14.98 -6.38
CA PHE A 477 -31.27 -15.85 -7.43
C PHE A 477 -32.26 -16.01 -8.58
N ARG A 478 -31.75 -16.24 -9.79
CA ARG A 478 -32.58 -16.72 -10.89
C ARG A 478 -32.76 -18.24 -10.79
N CYS A 479 -33.90 -18.67 -10.28
CA CYS A 479 -34.18 -20.09 -10.06
C CYS A 479 -34.66 -20.82 -11.33
N GLN A 480 -34.33 -22.10 -11.44
CA GLN A 480 -34.78 -23.01 -12.50
C GLN A 480 -35.14 -24.37 -11.87
N CYS A 481 -36.18 -25.04 -12.36
CA CYS A 481 -36.66 -26.30 -11.79
C CYS A 481 -35.85 -27.54 -12.17
N SER A 482 -34.95 -27.46 -13.16
CA SER A 482 -34.19 -28.60 -13.67
C SER A 482 -32.85 -28.80 -12.98
N THR A 483 -32.57 -28.09 -11.87
CA THR A 483 -31.25 -28.10 -11.23
C THR A 483 -31.30 -28.71 -9.83
N SER A 484 -30.36 -29.62 -9.54
CA SER A 484 -30.15 -30.18 -8.20
C SER A 484 -29.74 -29.12 -7.17
N TRP A 485 -29.25 -27.97 -7.64
CA TRP A 485 -28.89 -26.80 -6.83
C TRP A 485 -30.07 -26.23 -6.05
N LEU A 486 -31.28 -26.19 -6.62
CA LEU A 486 -32.43 -25.62 -5.92
C LEU A 486 -32.78 -26.43 -4.67
N ASP A 487 -32.72 -27.76 -4.78
CA ASP A 487 -32.93 -28.65 -3.64
C ASP A 487 -31.83 -28.52 -2.58
N GLU A 488 -30.58 -28.35 -3.01
CA GLU A 488 -29.44 -28.08 -2.12
C GLU A 488 -29.68 -26.81 -1.29
N MET A 489 -30.13 -25.73 -1.92
CA MET A 489 -30.47 -24.48 -1.25
C MET A 489 -31.63 -24.61 -0.26
N ILE A 490 -32.67 -25.38 -0.61
CA ILE A 490 -33.79 -25.66 0.31
C ILE A 490 -33.30 -26.42 1.55
N ARG A 491 -32.44 -27.44 1.36
CA ARG A 491 -31.84 -28.19 2.47
C ARG A 491 -30.96 -27.30 3.34
N LEU A 492 -30.11 -26.47 2.74
CA LEU A 492 -29.26 -25.49 3.44
C LEU A 492 -30.08 -24.57 4.34
N GLU A 493 -31.16 -23.97 3.83
CA GLU A 493 -32.03 -23.09 4.63
C GLU A 493 -32.73 -23.83 5.78
N ALA A 494 -33.12 -25.09 5.57
CA ALA A 494 -33.82 -25.88 6.59
C ALA A 494 -32.91 -26.24 7.77
N THR A 495 -31.63 -26.49 7.54
CA THR A 495 -30.67 -26.91 8.59
C THR A 495 -29.93 -25.74 9.25
N ALA A 496 -30.03 -24.52 8.72
CA ALA A 496 -29.32 -23.35 9.24
C ALA A 496 -29.89 -22.80 10.56
N SER A 497 -31.10 -23.19 10.99
CA SER A 497 -31.74 -22.66 12.20
C SER A 497 -31.07 -23.10 13.51
N THR A 498 -30.16 -24.08 13.47
CA THR A 498 -29.57 -24.71 14.66
C THR A 498 -28.08 -24.44 14.86
N SER A 499 -27.41 -23.73 13.95
CA SER A 499 -25.96 -23.52 14.02
C SER A 499 -25.57 -22.07 14.33
N SER A 500 -24.57 -21.89 15.18
CA SER A 500 -23.94 -20.59 15.45
C SER A 500 -22.85 -20.21 14.45
N HIS A 501 -22.42 -21.14 13.59
CA HIS A 501 -21.27 -20.96 12.69
C HIS A 501 -21.65 -20.61 11.26
N TRP A 502 -22.91 -20.86 10.89
CA TRP A 502 -23.42 -20.47 9.59
C TRP A 502 -24.87 -20.01 9.71
N THR A 503 -25.20 -18.97 8.94
CA THR A 503 -26.53 -18.35 8.93
C THR A 503 -27.01 -18.26 7.50
N VAL A 504 -28.10 -18.97 7.21
CA VAL A 504 -28.70 -19.02 5.87
C VAL A 504 -30.19 -18.81 6.01
N HIS A 505 -30.65 -17.63 5.62
CA HIS A 505 -32.08 -17.30 5.68
C HIS A 505 -32.41 -16.14 4.75
N SER A 506 -33.70 -15.96 4.51
CA SER A 506 -34.21 -14.86 3.67
C SER A 506 -33.65 -14.86 2.25
N ASN A 507 -33.16 -15.99 1.74
CA ASN A 507 -32.78 -16.12 0.35
C ASN A 507 -33.99 -16.59 -0.47
N GLY A 508 -33.93 -16.36 -1.76
CA GLY A 508 -34.94 -16.92 -2.64
C GLY A 508 -34.79 -16.52 -4.09
N CYS A 509 -35.83 -16.84 -4.84
CA CYS A 509 -35.92 -16.60 -6.26
C CYS A 509 -36.35 -15.16 -6.54
N ALA A 510 -35.63 -14.50 -7.44
CA ALA A 510 -36.08 -13.25 -8.04
C ALA A 510 -37.41 -13.50 -8.76
N ALA A 511 -38.40 -12.62 -8.54
CA ALA A 511 -39.69 -12.73 -9.21
C ALA A 511 -39.55 -12.44 -10.71
N ASP A 512 -40.21 -13.24 -11.56
CA ASP A 512 -40.28 -13.01 -13.02
C ASP A 512 -40.99 -11.69 -13.39
N GLN A 513 -41.74 -11.09 -12.46
CA GLN A 513 -42.38 -9.79 -12.65
C GLN A 513 -42.01 -8.78 -11.53
N PRO A 514 -41.60 -7.55 -11.89
CA PRO A 514 -41.09 -6.55 -10.95
C PRO A 514 -42.14 -5.92 -10.02
N SER A 515 -43.42 -6.31 -10.08
CA SER A 515 -44.52 -5.50 -9.53
C SER A 515 -45.29 -6.05 -8.33
N ARG A 516 -45.01 -7.25 -7.77
CA ARG A 516 -45.59 -7.67 -6.48
C ARG A 516 -44.82 -8.85 -5.84
N ARG A 517 -44.10 -8.53 -4.75
CA ARG A 517 -43.21 -9.36 -3.90
C ARG A 517 -41.76 -9.47 -4.42
N PRO A 518 -40.75 -8.96 -3.69
CA PRO A 518 -39.39 -8.86 -4.22
C PRO A 518 -38.63 -10.20 -4.25
N VAL A 519 -38.99 -11.16 -3.39
CA VAL A 519 -38.32 -12.48 -3.29
C VAL A 519 -39.34 -13.56 -2.95
N VAL A 520 -39.33 -14.67 -3.68
CA VAL A 520 -40.10 -15.89 -3.36
C VAL A 520 -39.14 -16.90 -2.75
N SER A 521 -39.40 -17.39 -1.53
CA SER A 521 -38.53 -18.41 -0.91
C SER A 521 -38.40 -19.66 -1.80
N PHE A 522 -37.26 -20.35 -1.75
CA PHE A 522 -36.99 -21.50 -2.62
C PHE A 522 -38.07 -22.58 -2.52
N ALA A 523 -38.49 -22.91 -1.30
CA ALA A 523 -39.56 -23.90 -1.07
C ALA A 523 -40.90 -23.48 -1.71
N ASN A 524 -41.26 -22.19 -1.65
CA ASN A 524 -42.49 -21.70 -2.28
C ASN A 524 -42.38 -21.63 -3.80
N PHE A 525 -41.20 -21.31 -4.33
CA PHE A 525 -40.94 -21.33 -5.76
C PHE A 525 -41.07 -22.75 -6.31
N SER A 526 -40.40 -23.71 -5.67
CA SER A 526 -40.42 -25.13 -6.04
C SER A 526 -41.85 -25.69 -6.05
N LYS A 527 -42.61 -25.50 -4.96
CA LYS A 527 -44.01 -25.95 -4.86
C LYS A 527 -44.95 -25.38 -5.93
N ARG A 528 -44.67 -24.17 -6.43
CA ARG A 528 -45.55 -23.48 -7.40
C ARG A 528 -45.20 -23.78 -8.85
N HIS A 529 -43.93 -24.03 -9.16
CA HIS A 529 -43.44 -24.06 -10.54
C HIS A 529 -42.78 -25.38 -10.95
N CYS A 530 -42.44 -26.25 -9.99
CA CYS A 530 -41.76 -27.50 -10.28
C CYS A 530 -42.68 -28.70 -9.99
N ALA A 531 -42.85 -29.58 -10.97
CA ALA A 531 -43.85 -30.65 -10.95
C ALA A 531 -43.43 -31.91 -10.15
N ASP A 532 -42.13 -32.08 -9.86
CA ASP A 532 -41.56 -33.36 -9.38
C ASP A 532 -40.64 -33.27 -8.14
N HIS A 533 -40.56 -32.14 -7.43
CA HIS A 533 -39.74 -32.09 -6.21
C HIS A 533 -40.48 -32.71 -5.02
N THR A 534 -40.15 -33.97 -4.74
CA THR A 534 -40.47 -34.64 -3.48
C THR A 534 -39.76 -33.93 -2.31
N ASP A 535 -40.47 -33.72 -1.20
CA ASP A 535 -39.90 -33.28 0.08
C ASP A 535 -38.67 -34.14 0.45
N THR A 536 -37.45 -33.69 0.12
CA THR A 536 -36.19 -34.30 0.61
C THR A 536 -35.60 -33.45 1.72
N GLY A 537 -36.44 -33.07 2.68
CA GLY A 537 -36.09 -32.24 3.85
C GLY A 537 -35.33 -32.97 4.95
N ASN A 538 -34.63 -34.06 4.64
CA ASN A 538 -33.84 -34.77 5.64
C ASN A 538 -32.36 -34.46 5.42
N SER A 539 -31.77 -33.73 6.37
CA SER A 539 -30.35 -33.85 6.66
C SER A 539 -30.01 -35.33 6.74
N ILE A 540 -28.99 -35.77 6.00
CA ILE A 540 -28.53 -37.15 6.10
C ILE A 540 -27.87 -37.24 7.47
N HIS A 541 -28.53 -37.92 8.40
CA HIS A 541 -27.97 -38.27 9.68
C HIS A 541 -27.41 -39.66 9.59
N TRP A 542 -26.16 -39.83 9.99
CA TRP A 542 -25.56 -41.15 10.13
C TRP A 542 -24.75 -41.20 11.41
N GLN A 543 -24.56 -42.42 11.90
CA GLN A 543 -23.73 -42.69 13.05
C GLN A 543 -22.60 -43.62 12.61
N VAL A 544 -21.36 -43.23 12.90
CA VAL A 544 -20.17 -44.04 12.63
C VAL A 544 -19.32 -44.06 13.89
N GLY A 545 -19.23 -45.23 14.51
CA GLY A 545 -18.62 -45.37 15.84
C GLY A 545 -19.29 -44.42 16.85
N PRO A 546 -18.52 -43.61 17.62
CA PRO A 546 -19.06 -42.66 18.58
C PRO A 546 -19.56 -41.36 17.93
N LEU A 547 -19.36 -41.13 16.63
CA LEU A 547 -19.71 -39.87 15.99
C LEU A 547 -21.13 -39.93 15.41
N ARG A 548 -21.98 -38.99 15.82
CA ARG A 548 -23.25 -38.68 15.17
C ARG A 548 -23.03 -37.49 14.26
N CYS A 549 -23.20 -37.71 12.96
CA CYS A 549 -22.96 -36.71 11.93
C CYS A 549 -24.25 -36.29 11.25
N SER A 550 -24.24 -35.06 10.74
CA SER A 550 -25.22 -34.50 9.84
C SER A 550 -24.49 -33.78 8.71
N SER A 551 -24.98 -33.91 7.48
CA SER A 551 -24.35 -33.22 6.36
C SER A 551 -25.35 -32.54 5.45
N VAL A 552 -24.87 -31.44 4.90
CA VAL A 552 -25.48 -30.66 3.85
C VAL A 552 -24.47 -30.64 2.70
N GLU A 553 -24.47 -31.72 1.91
CA GLU A 553 -23.56 -31.85 0.79
C GLU A 553 -23.89 -30.84 -0.32
N PRO A 554 -22.86 -30.22 -0.95
CA PRO A 554 -21.42 -30.41 -0.77
C PRO A 554 -20.75 -29.39 0.19
N LEU A 555 -21.53 -28.62 0.95
CA LEU A 555 -21.01 -27.50 1.75
C LEU A 555 -20.31 -27.98 3.05
N LEU A 556 -21.06 -28.63 3.95
CA LEU A 556 -20.65 -28.82 5.34
C LEU A 556 -21.10 -30.18 5.88
N THR A 557 -20.20 -30.84 6.62
CA THR A 557 -20.54 -31.94 7.52
C THR A 557 -20.24 -31.52 8.97
N GLU A 558 -21.17 -31.75 9.88
CA GLU A 558 -21.03 -31.50 11.31
C GLU A 558 -21.21 -32.80 12.09
N CYS A 559 -20.24 -33.13 12.94
CA CYS A 559 -20.22 -34.36 13.73
C CYS A 559 -19.98 -34.06 15.21
N THR A 560 -20.76 -34.71 16.08
CA THR A 560 -20.61 -34.64 17.53
C THR A 560 -20.42 -36.03 18.13
N CYS A 561 -19.58 -36.16 19.15
CA CYS A 561 -19.44 -37.41 19.88
C CYS A 561 -20.69 -37.76 20.68
N THR A 562 -20.99 -39.05 20.74
CA THR A 562 -22.05 -39.67 21.55
C THR A 562 -21.41 -40.43 22.70
N ALA A 563 -22.17 -40.66 23.78
CA ALA A 563 -21.67 -41.25 25.03
C ALA A 563 -21.25 -42.73 24.94
N THR A 564 -21.31 -43.35 23.75
CA THR A 564 -20.89 -44.74 23.55
C THR A 564 -19.40 -44.79 23.17
N PRO A 565 -18.50 -45.27 24.05
CA PRO A 565 -17.08 -45.39 23.73
C PRO A 565 -16.84 -46.45 22.65
N PHE A 566 -15.70 -46.35 21.96
CA PHE A 566 -15.22 -47.45 21.11
C PHE A 566 -15.04 -48.71 21.95
N SER A 567 -15.64 -49.82 21.53
CA SER A 567 -15.35 -51.14 22.10
C SER A 567 -13.85 -51.42 21.99
N ALA A 568 -13.20 -51.77 23.10
CA ALA A 568 -11.77 -52.03 23.13
C ALA A 568 -11.42 -53.23 22.22
N GLY A 569 -10.83 -52.96 21.06
CA GLY A 569 -10.35 -53.98 20.11
C GLY A 569 -10.70 -53.74 18.64
N ASP A 570 -11.67 -52.89 18.33
CA ASP A 570 -12.06 -52.62 16.93
C ASP A 570 -11.16 -51.55 16.30
N ARG A 571 -10.65 -51.80 15.07
CA ARG A 571 -10.03 -50.74 14.27
C ARG A 571 -11.09 -49.67 13.99
N PRO A 572 -10.84 -48.38 14.30
CA PRO A 572 -11.80 -47.33 14.01
C PRO A 572 -12.08 -47.26 12.49
N PRO A 573 -13.35 -47.11 12.09
CA PRO A 573 -13.72 -47.05 10.68
C PRO A 573 -13.20 -45.77 10.02
N ILE A 574 -12.78 -45.88 8.75
CA ILE A 574 -12.40 -44.71 7.95
C ILE A 574 -13.67 -43.90 7.61
N LEU A 575 -13.69 -42.66 8.04
CA LEU A 575 -14.69 -41.64 7.78
C LEU A 575 -14.30 -40.84 6.54
N THR A 576 -14.99 -41.10 5.43
CA THR A 576 -14.79 -40.37 4.19
C THR A 576 -15.75 -39.20 4.10
N PHE A 577 -15.23 -37.98 4.10
CA PHE A 577 -16.03 -36.75 3.94
C PHE A 577 -15.91 -36.20 2.53
N ASN A 578 -17.05 -35.94 1.89
CA ASN A 578 -17.13 -35.34 0.56
C ASN A 578 -17.77 -33.95 0.58
N THR A 579 -17.56 -33.21 1.67
CA THR A 579 -18.02 -31.83 1.84
C THR A 579 -16.84 -30.87 1.87
N SER A 580 -17.07 -29.59 1.63
CA SER A 580 -16.00 -28.59 1.60
C SER A 580 -15.45 -28.29 3.00
N VAL A 581 -16.31 -28.27 4.02
CA VAL A 581 -15.96 -28.09 5.43
C VAL A 581 -16.43 -29.28 6.25
N VAL A 582 -15.62 -29.70 7.23
CA VAL A 582 -15.96 -30.72 8.23
C VAL A 582 -15.70 -30.15 9.62
N ARG A 583 -16.74 -30.10 10.45
CA ARG A 583 -16.66 -29.78 11.88
C ARG A 583 -16.81 -31.04 12.71
N VAL A 584 -15.88 -31.29 13.62
CA VAL A 584 -15.96 -32.38 14.61
C VAL A 584 -15.71 -31.80 15.99
N GLY A 585 -16.60 -32.07 16.94
CA GLY A 585 -16.38 -31.56 18.29
C GLY A 585 -17.28 -32.12 19.37
N ASN A 586 -17.16 -31.52 20.56
CA ASN A 586 -17.85 -31.94 21.79
C ASN A 586 -17.52 -33.39 22.17
N CYS A 587 -16.24 -33.76 22.11
CA CYS A 587 -15.75 -35.11 22.39
C CYS A 587 -14.93 -35.15 23.69
N GLU A 588 -15.33 -36.01 24.63
CA GLU A 588 -14.56 -36.25 25.86
C GLU A 588 -13.15 -36.77 25.54
N SER A 589 -13.06 -37.70 24.58
CA SER A 589 -11.80 -38.16 24.00
C SER A 589 -12.02 -38.57 22.54
N LEU A 590 -11.33 -37.91 21.62
CA LEU A 590 -11.33 -38.21 20.19
C LEU A 590 -9.94 -38.68 19.78
N ARG A 591 -9.81 -39.97 19.51
CA ARG A 591 -8.58 -40.55 18.98
C ARG A 591 -8.49 -40.29 17.48
N LEU A 592 -7.55 -39.43 17.09
CA LEU A 592 -7.21 -39.14 15.71
C LEU A 592 -6.14 -40.15 15.26
N VAL A 593 -6.57 -41.33 14.83
CA VAL A 593 -5.78 -42.22 13.95
C VAL A 593 -6.09 -41.81 12.49
N ASP A 594 -5.40 -42.33 11.46
CA ASP A 594 -5.60 -42.12 10.00
C ASP A 594 -7.05 -42.33 9.44
N ASN A 595 -8.07 -42.19 10.27
CA ASN A 595 -9.48 -42.49 10.01
C ASN A 595 -10.23 -41.35 9.32
N LEU A 596 -9.68 -40.14 9.23
CA LEU A 596 -10.32 -39.04 8.50
C LEU A 596 -9.77 -39.03 7.08
N ALA A 597 -10.64 -39.32 6.11
CA ALA A 597 -10.32 -39.37 4.69
C ALA A 597 -11.30 -38.54 3.86
N GLY A 598 -10.97 -38.33 2.59
CA GLY A 598 -11.85 -37.70 1.61
C GLY A 598 -11.38 -36.33 1.15
N HIS A 599 -12.31 -35.56 0.60
CA HIS A 599 -12.04 -34.39 -0.23
C HIS A 599 -12.32 -33.06 0.46
N ALA A 600 -12.39 -33.05 1.80
CA ALA A 600 -12.64 -31.84 2.55
C ALA A 600 -11.49 -30.84 2.45
N GLN A 601 -11.84 -29.57 2.25
CA GLN A 601 -10.86 -28.48 2.18
C GLN A 601 -10.53 -27.90 3.54
N SER A 602 -11.48 -27.96 4.48
CA SER A 602 -11.25 -27.52 5.85
C SER A 602 -11.76 -28.51 6.87
N VAL A 603 -10.93 -28.76 7.88
CA VAL A 603 -11.30 -29.49 9.08
C VAL A 603 -11.22 -28.56 10.27
N ILE A 604 -12.30 -28.52 11.06
CA ILE A 604 -12.39 -27.75 12.28
C ILE A 604 -12.68 -28.70 13.43
N LEU A 605 -11.74 -28.79 14.37
CA LEU A 605 -11.86 -29.57 15.60
C LEU A 605 -12.16 -28.62 16.76
N HIS A 606 -13.18 -28.90 17.56
CA HIS A 606 -13.52 -28.02 18.67
C HIS A 606 -14.02 -28.70 19.93
N ASN A 607 -13.83 -28.05 21.08
CA ASN A 607 -14.36 -28.46 22.39
C ASN A 607 -14.14 -29.95 22.66
N SER A 608 -12.89 -30.42 22.54
CA SER A 608 -12.56 -31.84 22.58
C SER A 608 -11.17 -32.13 23.15
N THR A 609 -11.02 -33.29 23.77
CA THR A 609 -9.69 -33.87 24.01
C THR A 609 -9.27 -34.67 22.76
N LEU A 610 -8.16 -34.30 22.15
CA LEU A 610 -7.65 -34.88 20.92
C LEU A 610 -6.43 -35.74 21.25
N LEU A 611 -6.56 -37.05 21.11
CA LEU A 611 -5.45 -37.99 21.21
C LEU A 611 -4.84 -38.19 19.82
N ILE A 612 -3.67 -37.59 19.60
CA ILE A 612 -2.92 -37.66 18.34
C ILE A 612 -2.02 -38.89 18.37
N ASP A 613 -2.25 -39.80 17.43
CA ASP A 613 -1.54 -41.07 17.34
C ASP A 613 -1.20 -41.40 15.87
N GLY A 614 0.07 -41.26 15.49
CA GLY A 614 0.51 -41.44 14.09
C GLY A 614 0.32 -40.19 13.21
N GLN A 615 0.43 -40.34 11.88
CA GLN A 615 0.20 -39.22 10.94
C GLN A 615 -1.30 -38.91 10.91
N VAL A 616 -1.71 -37.69 11.24
CA VAL A 616 -3.13 -37.31 11.13
C VAL A 616 -3.36 -36.52 9.84
N PHE A 617 -4.42 -36.84 9.11
CA PHE A 617 -4.88 -36.22 7.84
C PHE A 617 -4.14 -36.63 6.55
N SER A 618 -3.31 -37.68 6.59
CA SER A 618 -2.59 -38.17 5.41
C SER A 618 -3.53 -38.61 4.28
N ALA A 619 -4.73 -39.09 4.64
CA ALA A 619 -5.79 -39.55 3.75
C ALA A 619 -6.75 -38.46 3.25
N MET A 620 -6.55 -37.19 3.63
CA MET A 620 -7.33 -36.05 3.16
C MET A 620 -6.62 -35.35 2.00
N ASP A 621 -7.06 -35.57 0.76
CA ASP A 621 -6.33 -35.20 -0.44
C ASP A 621 -6.53 -33.75 -0.90
N LYS A 622 -7.51 -33.04 -0.34
CA LYS A 622 -7.81 -31.62 -0.64
C LYS A 622 -7.70 -30.69 0.56
N LEU A 623 -7.22 -31.17 1.71
CA LEU A 623 -7.13 -30.37 2.92
C LEU A 623 -6.18 -29.18 2.71
N VAL A 624 -6.71 -27.97 2.91
CA VAL A 624 -5.96 -26.71 2.83
C VAL A 624 -6.07 -25.89 4.11
N SER A 625 -7.02 -26.20 5.00
CA SER A 625 -7.15 -25.50 6.28
C SER A 625 -7.47 -26.43 7.44
N LEU A 626 -6.73 -26.27 8.53
CA LEU A 626 -6.95 -26.98 9.79
C LEU A 626 -7.13 -25.96 10.92
N THR A 627 -8.26 -26.02 11.61
CA THR A 627 -8.55 -25.15 12.75
C THR A 627 -8.85 -25.99 13.99
N ILE A 628 -8.22 -25.68 15.11
CA ILE A 628 -8.41 -26.37 16.38
C ILE A 628 -8.73 -25.32 17.45
N VAL A 629 -9.89 -25.43 18.10
CA VAL A 629 -10.39 -24.42 19.04
C VAL A 629 -10.91 -25.07 20.32
N ASP A 630 -10.55 -24.55 21.48
CA ASP A 630 -11.01 -25.08 22.78
C ASP A 630 -10.70 -26.57 22.96
N CYS A 631 -9.47 -26.99 22.64
CA CYS A 631 -9.08 -28.40 22.67
C CYS A 631 -7.87 -28.68 23.57
N LEU A 632 -7.86 -29.87 24.16
CA LEU A 632 -6.69 -30.46 24.82
C LEU A 632 -6.01 -31.42 23.84
N LEU A 633 -4.72 -31.22 23.54
CA LEU A 633 -3.96 -32.09 22.64
C LEU A 633 -3.06 -32.99 23.48
N GLU A 634 -3.29 -34.29 23.39
CA GLU A 634 -2.46 -35.32 23.99
C GLU A 634 -1.73 -36.10 22.89
N MET A 635 -0.41 -36.23 23.02
CA MET A 635 0.42 -36.92 22.04
C MET A 635 0.81 -38.32 22.55
N SER A 636 0.63 -39.33 21.71
CA SER A 636 0.95 -40.72 22.01
C SER A 636 2.46 -40.95 22.22
N LYS A 637 2.80 -41.86 23.15
CA LYS A 637 4.19 -42.23 23.46
C LYS A 637 4.85 -43.14 22.42
N GLU A 638 4.05 -43.84 21.63
CA GLU A 638 4.49 -44.99 20.83
C GLU A 638 4.80 -44.63 19.36
N SER A 639 4.36 -43.46 18.89
CA SER A 639 4.60 -42.97 17.51
C SER A 639 4.61 -41.44 17.48
N PRO A 640 5.79 -40.78 17.57
CA PRO A 640 5.91 -39.33 17.58
C PRO A 640 5.63 -38.78 16.17
N VAL A 641 4.36 -38.74 15.78
CA VAL A 641 3.95 -38.19 14.49
C VAL A 641 2.75 -37.27 14.69
N GLY A 642 2.81 -36.10 14.06
CA GLY A 642 1.86 -35.01 14.24
C GLY A 642 0.86 -34.90 13.09
N PHE A 643 0.53 -33.67 12.71
CA PHE A 643 -0.32 -33.41 11.55
C PHE A 643 0.47 -33.67 10.26
N GLY A 644 0.18 -34.79 9.60
CA GLY A 644 0.80 -35.22 8.35
C GLY A 644 -0.15 -35.00 7.19
N THR A 645 -0.07 -33.86 6.54
CA THR A 645 -0.94 -33.52 5.40
C THR A 645 -0.26 -33.83 4.07
N LYS A 646 -1.04 -34.24 3.07
CA LYS A 646 -0.50 -34.55 1.74
C LYS A 646 -0.13 -33.30 0.93
N ASN A 647 -0.85 -32.20 1.15
CA ASN A 647 -0.63 -30.92 0.48
C ASN A 647 -0.29 -29.83 1.50
N PRO A 648 0.50 -28.81 1.12
CA PRO A 648 0.70 -27.63 1.95
C PRO A 648 -0.63 -26.98 2.34
N LEU A 649 -0.80 -26.72 3.63
CA LEU A 649 -1.93 -25.99 4.16
C LEU A 649 -1.82 -24.50 3.78
N LEU A 650 -2.94 -23.91 3.35
CA LEU A 650 -3.07 -22.45 3.27
C LEU A 650 -3.13 -21.85 4.68
N GLN A 651 -3.80 -22.51 5.62
CA GLN A 651 -3.90 -22.05 7.00
C GLN A 651 -3.88 -23.20 8.02
N MET A 652 -3.21 -22.97 9.13
CA MET A 652 -3.39 -23.73 10.36
C MET A 652 -3.64 -22.76 11.52
N ARG A 653 -4.71 -22.97 12.29
CA ARG A 653 -5.11 -22.09 13.40
C ARG A 653 -5.32 -22.92 14.67
N LEU A 654 -4.69 -22.50 15.77
CA LEU A 654 -4.91 -23.04 17.11
C LEU A 654 -5.38 -21.89 18.00
N GLU A 655 -6.52 -22.05 18.66
CA GLU A 655 -7.10 -21.03 19.54
C GLU A 655 -7.57 -21.68 20.84
N ASN A 656 -7.13 -21.16 21.99
CA ASN A 656 -7.44 -21.74 23.30
C ASN A 656 -7.11 -23.25 23.37
N VAL A 657 -5.90 -23.59 22.93
CA VAL A 657 -5.42 -24.97 22.89
C VAL A 657 -4.40 -25.21 24.00
N THR A 658 -4.53 -26.34 24.70
CA THR A 658 -3.51 -26.82 25.64
C THR A 658 -2.81 -28.03 25.07
N VAL A 659 -1.49 -27.98 24.91
CA VAL A 659 -0.68 -29.11 24.44
C VAL A 659 -0.02 -29.79 25.63
N VAL A 660 -0.37 -31.05 25.87
CA VAL A 660 0.20 -31.87 26.94
C VAL A 660 1.34 -32.73 26.39
N GLU A 661 2.57 -32.35 26.73
CA GLU A 661 3.75 -33.14 26.41
C GLU A 661 4.02 -34.16 27.53
N THR A 662 3.93 -35.45 27.23
CA THR A 662 4.30 -36.50 28.19
C THR A 662 5.83 -36.61 28.31
N ALA A 663 6.33 -36.74 29.54
CA ALA A 663 7.76 -36.78 29.85
C ALA A 663 8.53 -37.84 29.02
N GLY A 664 9.58 -37.40 28.33
CA GLY A 664 10.50 -38.26 27.57
C GLY A 664 10.23 -38.39 26.07
N ILE A 665 9.21 -37.72 25.52
CA ILE A 665 8.87 -37.75 24.09
C ILE A 665 9.09 -36.36 23.49
N GLU A 666 9.89 -36.30 22.42
CA GLU A 666 10.10 -35.09 21.61
C GLU A 666 8.90 -34.92 20.66
N ALA A 667 7.85 -34.29 21.16
CA ALA A 667 6.62 -34.04 20.44
C ALA A 667 6.80 -32.94 19.37
N HIS A 668 6.90 -33.33 18.09
CA HIS A 668 6.94 -32.41 16.96
C HIS A 668 5.61 -32.42 16.18
N TRP A 669 4.59 -31.74 16.71
CA TRP A 669 3.24 -31.75 16.11
C TRP A 669 3.14 -31.04 14.74
N LEU A 670 4.12 -30.18 14.40
CA LEU A 670 4.25 -29.50 13.08
C LEU A 670 5.26 -30.17 12.13
N ALA A 671 5.88 -31.29 12.50
CA ALA A 671 6.83 -31.95 11.61
C ALA A 671 6.12 -32.42 10.33
N GLN A 672 6.69 -32.08 9.16
CA GLN A 672 6.30 -32.56 7.82
C GLN A 672 5.09 -31.90 7.12
N THR A 673 4.51 -30.81 7.63
CA THR A 673 3.43 -30.07 6.94
C THR A 673 3.80 -28.62 6.65
N ASP A 674 3.97 -28.26 5.37
CA ASP A 674 4.13 -26.87 4.95
C ASP A 674 2.83 -26.07 5.23
N VAL A 675 2.95 -24.88 5.80
CA VAL A 675 1.82 -24.01 6.16
C VAL A 675 2.07 -22.59 5.66
N ALA A 676 1.18 -22.06 4.81
CA ALA A 676 1.30 -20.68 4.33
C ALA A 676 1.04 -19.65 5.43
N ARG A 677 0.08 -19.90 6.34
CA ARG A 677 -0.20 -19.06 7.53
C ARG A 677 -0.47 -19.91 8.77
N LEU A 678 0.38 -19.80 9.78
CA LEU A 678 0.18 -20.44 11.09
C LEU A 678 -0.20 -19.38 12.12
N VAL A 679 -1.37 -19.55 12.73
CA VAL A 679 -1.90 -18.67 13.79
C VAL A 679 -2.08 -19.48 15.07
N VAL A 680 -1.46 -19.03 16.16
CA VAL A 680 -1.66 -19.62 17.48
C VAL A 680 -2.01 -18.52 18.48
N GLU A 681 -3.19 -18.64 19.07
CA GLU A 681 -3.79 -17.62 19.93
C GLU A 681 -4.27 -18.22 21.25
N ASN A 682 -4.08 -17.47 22.35
CA ASN A 682 -4.64 -17.81 23.66
C ASN A 682 -4.32 -19.23 24.16
N SER A 683 -3.19 -19.80 23.75
CA SER A 683 -2.90 -21.23 23.93
C SER A 683 -1.80 -21.49 24.97
N GLN A 684 -1.87 -22.64 25.65
CA GLN A 684 -0.83 -23.16 26.52
C GLN A 684 -0.01 -24.22 25.79
N LEU A 685 1.21 -23.86 25.44
CA LEU A 685 2.09 -24.66 24.60
C LEU A 685 3.26 -25.17 25.44
N GLY A 686 3.70 -26.39 25.13
CA GLY A 686 4.88 -26.98 25.72
C GLY A 686 6.18 -26.35 25.21
N HIS A 687 7.08 -27.16 24.69
CA HIS A 687 8.37 -26.72 24.19
C HIS A 687 8.31 -26.39 22.68
N TRP A 688 8.40 -25.11 22.32
CA TRP A 688 8.46 -24.69 20.91
C TRP A 688 9.88 -24.83 20.36
N ARG A 689 10.17 -25.96 19.69
CA ARG A 689 11.51 -26.40 19.28
C ARG A 689 11.70 -26.49 17.75
N PRO A 690 12.95 -26.38 17.25
CA PRO A 690 13.24 -26.39 15.80
C PRO A 690 12.74 -27.67 15.13
N LEU A 691 12.18 -27.54 13.93
CA LEU A 691 11.79 -28.67 13.09
C LEU A 691 13.06 -29.36 12.55
N THR A 692 13.25 -30.66 12.78
CA THR A 692 14.47 -31.38 12.38
C THR A 692 14.43 -31.86 10.91
N VAL A 693 15.52 -31.58 10.20
CA VAL A 693 16.07 -32.10 8.93
C VAL A 693 15.21 -32.08 7.63
N ASP A 694 13.89 -32.16 7.69
CA ASP A 694 12.99 -31.97 6.51
C ASP A 694 11.97 -30.84 6.72
N GLY A 695 12.32 -29.87 7.59
CA GLY A 695 11.42 -28.93 8.25
C GLY A 695 10.32 -28.30 7.38
N ALA A 696 9.09 -28.47 7.84
CA ALA A 696 7.90 -27.76 7.37
C ALA A 696 8.18 -26.26 7.17
N ARG A 697 7.78 -25.72 6.02
CA ARG A 697 7.94 -24.31 5.69
C ARG A 697 6.75 -23.53 6.20
N ILE A 698 7.02 -22.47 6.95
CA ILE A 698 6.00 -21.52 7.38
C ILE A 698 6.13 -20.25 6.55
N GLY A 699 5.04 -19.81 5.93
CA GLY A 699 4.98 -18.52 5.24
C GLY A 699 4.90 -17.38 6.25
N GLN A 700 3.75 -17.24 6.89
CA GLN A 700 3.46 -16.25 7.94
C GLN A 700 3.25 -16.96 9.29
N LEU A 701 3.82 -16.40 10.35
CA LEU A 701 3.67 -16.90 11.72
C LEU A 701 3.10 -15.81 12.62
N ILE A 702 1.98 -16.10 13.28
CA ILE A 702 1.35 -15.22 14.28
C ILE A 702 1.21 -16.00 15.58
N LEU A 703 1.90 -15.55 16.62
CA LEU A 703 1.85 -16.08 17.98
C LEU A 703 1.39 -14.95 18.90
N ASN A 704 0.15 -15.03 19.37
CA ASN A 704 -0.47 -13.99 20.18
C ASN A 704 -1.07 -14.53 21.48
N GLN A 705 -0.80 -13.86 22.60
CA GLN A 705 -1.41 -14.20 23.91
C GLN A 705 -1.19 -15.66 24.37
N ASN A 706 -0.07 -16.30 24.00
CA ASN A 706 0.22 -17.68 24.39
C ASN A 706 1.12 -17.77 25.62
N HIS A 707 1.12 -18.94 26.26
CA HIS A 707 2.09 -19.33 27.28
C HIS A 707 2.95 -20.49 26.76
N PHE A 708 4.28 -20.33 26.81
CA PHE A 708 5.25 -21.33 26.36
C PHE A 708 6.11 -21.81 27.52
N LEU A 709 6.28 -23.14 27.67
CA LEU A 709 7.27 -23.71 28.60
C LEU A 709 8.70 -23.41 28.16
N SER A 710 8.98 -23.54 26.86
CA SER A 710 10.19 -22.94 26.27
C SER A 710 9.98 -22.52 24.82
N PHE A 711 10.74 -21.52 24.39
CA PHE A 711 10.74 -21.02 23.01
C PHE A 711 12.16 -20.95 22.46
N ASN A 712 12.43 -21.75 21.42
CA ASN A 712 13.71 -21.78 20.75
C ASN A 712 13.68 -20.96 19.46
N PHE A 713 14.49 -19.89 19.38
CA PHE A 713 14.53 -19.01 18.21
C PHE A 713 15.05 -19.66 16.93
N ALA A 714 15.74 -20.82 17.01
CA ALA A 714 16.13 -21.56 15.81
C ALA A 714 14.92 -22.13 15.04
N THR A 715 13.73 -22.18 15.66
CA THR A 715 12.46 -22.49 14.97
C THR A 715 12.15 -21.53 13.83
N LEU A 716 12.57 -20.28 13.93
CA LEU A 716 12.31 -19.27 12.91
C LEU A 716 13.06 -19.57 11.59
N SER A 717 14.03 -20.49 11.58
CA SER A 717 14.68 -20.96 10.36
C SER A 717 13.74 -21.68 9.38
N ALA A 718 12.61 -22.20 9.88
CA ALA A 718 11.55 -22.79 9.07
C ALA A 718 10.74 -21.74 8.27
N ILE A 719 10.89 -20.46 8.60
CA ILE A 719 10.12 -19.36 8.02
C ILE A 719 10.87 -18.84 6.79
N ARG A 720 10.39 -19.18 5.58
CA ARG A 720 11.11 -18.86 4.34
C ARG A 720 10.77 -17.49 3.76
N THR A 721 9.52 -17.05 3.90
CA THR A 721 9.02 -15.78 3.34
C THR A 721 7.75 -15.34 4.07
N GLY A 722 7.84 -14.33 4.96
CA GLY A 722 6.64 -13.69 5.50
C GLY A 722 6.85 -12.87 6.76
N GLN A 723 5.73 -12.37 7.28
CA GLN A 723 5.64 -11.62 8.53
C GLN A 723 5.64 -12.58 9.73
N VAL A 724 6.42 -12.25 10.75
CA VAL A 724 6.51 -13.02 12.00
C VAL A 724 6.12 -12.11 13.15
N ASP A 725 4.94 -12.34 13.70
CA ASP A 725 4.42 -11.58 14.83
C ASP A 725 4.40 -12.48 16.07
N ILE A 726 5.20 -12.12 17.06
CA ILE A 726 5.24 -12.77 18.36
C ILE A 726 4.91 -11.69 19.38
N VAL A 727 3.64 -11.60 19.75
CA VAL A 727 3.09 -10.47 20.51
C VAL A 727 2.32 -10.97 21.73
N ASP A 728 2.42 -10.24 22.85
CA ASP A 728 1.63 -10.50 24.06
C ASP A 728 1.82 -11.90 24.70
N ASN A 729 2.92 -12.60 24.43
CA ASN A 729 3.15 -13.95 24.96
C ASN A 729 3.88 -13.96 26.31
N VAL A 730 3.73 -15.05 27.06
CA VAL A 730 4.53 -15.38 28.24
C VAL A 730 5.43 -16.57 27.91
N ILE A 731 6.73 -16.43 28.09
CA ILE A 731 7.71 -17.46 27.74
C ILE A 731 8.54 -17.79 28.98
N ASP A 732 8.42 -19.02 29.49
CA ASP A 732 9.09 -19.44 30.73
C ASP A 732 10.59 -19.66 30.53
N HIS A 733 11.00 -20.08 29.33
CA HIS A 733 12.41 -20.26 28.98
C HIS A 733 12.67 -19.90 27.51
N VAL A 734 13.64 -19.03 27.26
CA VAL A 734 14.07 -18.64 25.91
C VAL A 734 15.39 -19.32 25.56
N GLU A 735 15.43 -19.98 24.42
CA GLU A 735 16.63 -20.60 23.86
C GLU A 735 17.08 -19.86 22.59
N GLY A 736 18.33 -19.41 22.57
CA GLY A 736 18.90 -18.67 21.43
C GLY A 736 18.45 -17.21 21.33
N VAL A 737 18.72 -16.60 20.17
CA VAL A 737 18.34 -15.23 19.80
C VAL A 737 17.96 -15.20 18.32
N PRO A 738 17.10 -14.28 17.87
CA PRO A 738 16.75 -14.16 16.45
C PRO A 738 17.97 -13.78 15.60
N ALA A 739 18.15 -14.45 14.46
CA ALA A 739 19.19 -14.13 13.48
C ALA A 739 18.76 -12.97 12.57
N VAL A 740 19.73 -12.14 12.14
CA VAL A 740 19.48 -10.96 11.28
C VAL A 740 18.90 -11.35 9.91
N GLU A 741 19.19 -12.55 9.40
CA GLU A 741 18.66 -13.03 8.11
C GLU A 741 17.14 -13.31 8.18
N ASN A 742 16.60 -13.63 9.36
CA ASN A 742 15.17 -13.83 9.61
C ASN A 742 14.40 -12.49 9.79
N ALA A 743 15.11 -11.36 9.75
CA ALA A 743 14.64 -10.09 10.32
C ALA A 743 13.84 -9.18 9.38
N LYS A 744 13.52 -9.59 8.14
CA LYS A 744 12.85 -8.69 7.18
C LYS A 744 11.50 -8.14 7.69
N ARG A 745 10.79 -8.89 8.56
CA ARG A 745 9.65 -8.42 9.41
C ARG A 745 9.40 -9.35 10.61
N LEU A 746 10.31 -9.34 11.59
CA LEU A 746 10.04 -9.95 12.89
C LEU A 746 9.51 -8.86 13.83
N CYS A 747 8.24 -8.93 14.24
CA CYS A 747 7.71 -8.13 15.33
C CYS A 747 7.68 -8.95 16.62
N PHE A 748 8.56 -8.62 17.57
CA PHE A 748 8.59 -9.23 18.90
C PHE A 748 8.29 -8.16 19.95
N ALA A 749 7.03 -8.05 20.37
CA ALA A 749 6.54 -6.94 21.18
C ALA A 749 5.65 -7.39 22.34
N ASN A 750 5.74 -6.68 23.47
CA ASN A 750 4.93 -6.90 24.68
C ASN A 750 4.96 -8.34 25.24
N ASN A 751 6.02 -9.11 24.95
CA ASN A 751 6.20 -10.43 25.52
C ASN A 751 6.83 -10.33 26.93
N THR A 752 6.52 -11.30 27.78
CA THR A 752 7.13 -11.48 29.10
C THR A 752 8.11 -12.65 29.06
N VAL A 753 9.38 -12.38 29.39
CA VAL A 753 10.47 -13.38 29.38
C VAL A 753 11.25 -13.38 30.72
N PRO A 754 12.10 -14.38 31.01
CA PRO A 754 12.90 -14.39 32.23
C PRO A 754 13.91 -13.23 32.26
N CYS A 755 14.03 -12.54 33.41
CA CYS A 755 14.98 -11.41 33.54
C CYS A 755 16.44 -11.81 33.30
N SER A 756 16.82 -13.05 33.58
CA SER A 756 18.16 -13.59 33.30
C SER A 756 18.50 -13.64 31.81
N GLN A 757 17.50 -13.76 30.93
CA GLN A 757 17.66 -13.88 29.48
C GLN A 757 17.30 -12.59 28.73
N TYR A 758 16.58 -11.68 29.40
CA TYR A 758 16.05 -10.43 28.83
C TYR A 758 17.12 -9.53 28.19
N GLN A 759 18.24 -9.27 28.88
CA GLN A 759 19.23 -8.30 28.40
C GLN A 759 19.87 -8.69 27.06
N ARG A 760 20.12 -9.99 26.85
CA ARG A 760 20.69 -10.51 25.59
C ARG A 760 19.66 -10.45 24.46
N LEU A 761 18.41 -10.77 24.78
CA LEU A 761 17.30 -10.75 23.83
C LEU A 761 16.93 -9.32 23.41
N HIS A 762 16.85 -8.39 24.36
CA HIS A 762 16.50 -6.99 24.12
C HIS A 762 17.48 -6.31 23.16
N ARG A 763 18.79 -6.50 23.36
CA ARG A 763 19.82 -5.97 22.45
C ARG A 763 19.68 -6.51 21.02
N ALA A 764 19.33 -7.79 20.86
CA ALA A 764 19.12 -8.39 19.54
C ALA A 764 17.86 -7.81 18.86
N ILE A 765 16.77 -7.64 19.61
CA ILE A 765 15.50 -7.11 19.09
C ILE A 765 15.62 -5.62 18.74
N ASP A 766 16.24 -4.80 19.57
CA ASP A 766 16.41 -3.36 19.30
C ASP A 766 17.24 -3.12 18.04
N SER A 767 18.29 -3.92 17.84
CA SER A 767 19.09 -3.91 16.60
C SER A 767 18.24 -4.23 15.36
N ILE A 768 17.32 -5.20 15.47
CA ILE A 768 16.39 -5.59 14.40
C ILE A 768 15.33 -4.50 14.14
N ASN A 769 14.76 -3.91 15.20
CA ASN A 769 13.71 -2.90 15.12
C ASN A 769 14.22 -1.60 14.48
N ASN A 770 15.44 -1.17 14.82
CA ASN A 770 16.07 0.02 14.24
C ASN A 770 16.42 -0.13 12.74
N ALA A 771 16.59 -1.37 12.26
CA ALA A 771 16.88 -1.62 10.85
C ALA A 771 15.62 -1.62 9.96
N ASN A 772 14.44 -2.00 10.49
CA ASN A 772 13.34 -2.50 9.64
C ASN A 772 11.93 -1.93 9.89
N ASN A 773 11.69 -0.98 10.82
CA ASN A 773 10.35 -0.41 11.06
C ASN A 773 9.24 -1.49 11.27
N ALA A 774 9.56 -2.60 11.95
CA ALA A 774 8.70 -3.79 11.98
C ALA A 774 7.55 -3.74 13.02
N CYS A 775 7.63 -2.89 14.05
CA CYS A 775 6.58 -2.74 15.08
C CYS A 775 6.24 -1.27 15.34
N LYS A 776 4.96 -0.96 15.62
CA LYS A 776 4.51 0.40 16.00
C LYS A 776 5.00 0.85 17.39
N SER A 777 5.23 -0.09 18.32
CA SER A 777 5.86 0.13 19.64
C SER A 777 6.26 -1.21 20.26
N SER A 778 7.49 -1.36 20.75
CA SER A 778 7.94 -2.60 21.42
C SER A 778 8.30 -2.35 22.88
N THR A 779 7.52 -2.90 23.82
CA THR A 779 7.84 -2.91 25.26
C THR A 779 7.82 -4.33 25.81
N ASN A 780 8.86 -5.12 25.53
CA ASN A 780 8.99 -6.43 26.17
C ASN A 780 9.26 -6.24 27.67
N ARG A 781 8.75 -7.16 28.49
CA ARG A 781 8.88 -7.13 29.94
C ARG A 781 9.71 -8.31 30.42
N CYS A 782 10.36 -8.16 31.56
CA CYS A 782 11.02 -9.27 32.22
C CYS A 782 10.40 -9.54 33.59
N LYS A 783 10.35 -10.81 34.00
CA LYS A 783 9.92 -11.22 35.34
C LYS A 783 10.95 -12.18 35.97
N HIS A 784 11.23 -12.04 37.26
CA HIS A 784 12.26 -12.83 37.98
C HIS A 784 11.78 -14.24 38.34
N SER A 785 10.48 -14.44 38.49
CA SER A 785 9.84 -15.75 38.66
C SER A 785 8.57 -15.77 37.83
N LEU A 786 8.55 -16.66 36.82
CA LEU A 786 7.38 -17.01 36.03
C LEU A 786 6.69 -18.27 36.58
N SER A 787 7.36 -18.99 37.50
CA SER A 787 6.96 -20.29 38.05
C SER A 787 5.69 -20.32 38.92
N ASN A 788 4.99 -19.20 39.10
CA ASN A 788 3.84 -19.11 40.02
C ASN A 788 2.49 -18.78 39.34
N GLN A 789 2.35 -18.90 38.02
CA GLN A 789 1.02 -18.90 37.39
C GLN A 789 0.42 -20.31 37.19
N ARG A 790 1.10 -21.34 37.68
CA ARG A 790 0.65 -22.73 37.48
C ARG A 790 -0.60 -23.12 38.29
N ASN A 791 -1.02 -22.38 39.34
CA ASN A 791 -1.82 -23.03 40.39
C ASN A 791 -3.12 -22.38 40.92
N ASP A 792 -3.57 -21.17 40.53
CA ASP A 792 -4.73 -20.59 41.26
C ASP A 792 -6.10 -20.69 40.58
N HIS A 793 -6.20 -21.25 39.36
CA HIS A 793 -7.51 -21.56 38.74
C HIS A 793 -7.61 -22.96 38.13
N PHE A 794 -6.49 -23.66 37.92
CA PHE A 794 -6.48 -24.92 37.16
C PHE A 794 -6.47 -26.17 38.05
N ASP A 795 -5.94 -26.10 39.28
CA ASP A 795 -5.99 -27.22 40.24
C ASP A 795 -7.42 -27.52 40.75
N GLN A 796 -8.39 -26.61 40.53
CA GLN A 796 -9.80 -26.85 40.88
C GLN A 796 -10.56 -27.69 39.85
N LEU A 797 -10.12 -27.77 38.59
CA LEU A 797 -10.80 -28.57 37.55
C LEU A 797 -10.35 -30.03 37.56
N LEU A 798 -9.09 -30.31 37.93
CA LEU A 798 -8.51 -31.66 37.97
C LEU A 798 -8.79 -32.45 39.27
N GLN A 799 -9.40 -31.84 40.30
CA GLN A 799 -9.75 -32.52 41.55
C GLN A 799 -11.25 -32.87 41.69
N SER A 800 -12.09 -32.61 40.68
CA SER A 800 -13.53 -32.92 40.76
C SER A 800 -13.93 -34.26 40.14
N THR A 801 -13.02 -34.99 39.49
CA THR A 801 -13.24 -36.37 39.02
C THR A 801 -12.76 -37.37 40.07
N GLY A 802 -13.50 -37.49 41.16
CA GLY A 802 -13.19 -38.47 42.19
C GLY A 802 -13.92 -38.26 43.51
N ASP A 803 -15.25 -38.29 43.50
CA ASP A 803 -16.04 -39.05 44.47
C ASP A 803 -17.55 -38.90 44.24
N SER A 804 -18.25 -40.01 44.39
CA SER A 804 -19.68 -40.17 44.18
C SER A 804 -20.55 -39.49 45.25
N ALA A 805 -21.71 -38.99 44.81
CA ALA A 805 -22.97 -38.76 45.53
C ALA A 805 -23.20 -37.43 46.28
N ARG A 806 -23.95 -36.50 45.66
CA ARG A 806 -25.39 -36.28 45.90
C ARG A 806 -25.92 -35.11 45.06
N SER A 807 -27.09 -35.34 44.47
CA SER A 807 -27.93 -34.39 43.75
C SER A 807 -28.25 -33.10 44.54
N THR A 808 -28.30 -31.96 43.86
CA THR A 808 -29.54 -31.16 43.72
C THR A 808 -29.38 -30.08 42.65
N ILE A 809 -30.41 -30.00 41.82
CA ILE A 809 -30.61 -29.10 40.67
C ILE A 809 -31.15 -27.76 41.17
N PHE A 810 -30.66 -26.62 40.65
CA PHE A 810 -31.45 -25.39 40.44
C PHE A 810 -30.91 -24.58 39.22
N PRO A 811 -31.77 -23.88 38.44
CA PRO A 811 -31.46 -23.34 37.10
C PRO A 811 -30.89 -21.90 37.15
N PRO A 812 -30.38 -21.36 36.01
CA PRO A 812 -29.66 -20.10 36.00
C PRO A 812 -30.61 -18.89 36.00
N LEU A 813 -30.41 -17.98 36.95
CA LEU A 813 -31.05 -16.66 36.94
C LEU A 813 -30.19 -15.66 36.16
N LEU A 814 -30.79 -15.18 35.07
CA LEU A 814 -30.49 -13.98 34.30
C LEU A 814 -29.83 -12.86 35.13
N TRP A 815 -28.68 -12.38 34.69
CA TRP A 815 -28.11 -11.10 35.13
C TRP A 815 -28.20 -10.08 33.98
N PHE A 816 -29.19 -9.20 34.09
CA PHE A 816 -29.33 -7.98 33.31
C PHE A 816 -28.32 -6.92 33.79
N SER A 817 -27.80 -6.18 32.83
CA SER A 817 -26.93 -5.01 33.00
C SER A 817 -27.70 -3.84 33.61
N LEU A 818 -27.25 -3.32 34.75
CA LEU A 818 -27.79 -2.10 35.36
C LEU A 818 -27.04 -0.88 34.81
N VAL A 819 -27.76 -0.13 33.97
CA VAL A 819 -27.47 1.24 33.55
C VAL A 819 -27.84 2.18 34.69
N LEU A 820 -26.90 3.03 35.12
CA LEU A 820 -27.13 4.13 36.05
C LEU A 820 -27.64 5.37 35.29
N ILE A 821 -28.81 5.85 35.69
CA ILE A 821 -29.36 7.18 35.35
C ILE A 821 -29.23 8.07 36.60
N PRO A 822 -28.82 9.34 36.49
CA PRO A 822 -29.09 10.34 37.51
C PRO A 822 -30.24 11.26 37.07
N GLN A 823 -31.31 11.32 37.87
CA GLN A 823 -32.21 12.48 37.91
C GLN A 823 -32.37 12.92 39.36
N LEU A 824 -31.88 14.13 39.66
CA LEU A 824 -32.21 14.91 40.84
C LEU A 824 -33.06 16.09 40.36
N LEU A 825 -34.31 16.13 40.82
CA LEU A 825 -35.17 17.31 40.81
C LEU A 825 -35.16 17.92 42.22
N PHE A 826 -34.79 19.20 42.31
CA PHE A 826 -35.23 20.09 43.38
C PHE A 826 -35.78 21.36 42.70
N SER A 827 -37.04 21.68 42.99
CA SER A 827 -37.64 22.99 42.71
C SER A 827 -37.20 24.00 43.77
N PHE A 828 -37.08 25.28 43.43
CA PHE A 828 -37.71 26.43 44.08
C PHE A 828 -37.15 27.74 43.46
N ALA A 829 -38.08 28.63 43.09
CA ALA A 829 -37.94 30.03 42.62
C ALA A 829 -37.34 30.27 41.23
#